data_AF-A0AAU9IFB7-F1
#
_entry.id   AF-A0AAU9IFB7-F1
#
_cell.length_a   1.000
_cell.length_b   1.000
_cell.length_c   1.000
_cell.angle_alpha   90.00
_cell.angle_beta   90.00
_cell.angle_gamma   90.00
#
_symmetry.space_group_name_H-M   'P 1'
#
loop_
_entity.id
_entity.type
_entity.pdbx_description
1 polymer ?
#
loop_
_entity_poly.entity_id
_entity_poly.type
_entity_poly.pdbx_seq_one_letter_code
_entity_poly.pdbx_strand_id
1 'polypeptide(L)'
;MESLLAKVNELQKLVNLSHVKVDISLPQIVVVGAQSAGKSSVLESIVGKDFLPRGQGIVTRMPLIIQCHNDEEEFAIFQHLPSVIFKDFAKVRDEIIAETNKKAGSRKAIVDQPILLEIYSPLVVNITLVDLPGLTKNPVGDQPRNISVLIEEMVLDYIKKENAIILAISPGNNDIANSDALKIARDVDPRGERTLGVLTKLDIMDKGTSAINVLLGEEYPLAHGYVGVVCRSQADITNNVSILDHLDKEAEFFRTHPDYKLIQDQAGIPYLTQRLQEILFEKLKRALPSIKEGIDFQLEHRSNELENYGDPIGENKALQQNIIIKIASDYCRFLEETIEGRTDKDETGTQIRKILFSFFEDKLKQINPMEEITDNEILEQISSTNGIHGTLLIPEQTFRVFSRKAIESIRAPSFQILHLVKDSLLALTQKISSPYFSRFKNLHLLISEITEKIIEDKYESTYDMIKRIFDMENNYINIHHPDFIGGRIAIEKTKKFDEANGNQLKMQVPVQGDSLFGTTQNNGNLSKQSPFTSLSSNQQAPAQNSLFPSSQQTLGFGQNPTNKTNSIFPSSQQTSGVGQSPTNKTITLNQSDLKNIELVRILVKSYFGIVRKNIGDYVPKAILSFLIHDVQESLKDSLVAQLLGEKFNEKILDEGKIIPKKREDCKEAIALLRGAKNILRNWNISSN
;
A
#
# COMPACT_ATOMS: atom_id res chain seq x y z
N MET A 1 31.30 14.24 35.52
CA MET A 1 30.58 13.68 34.35
C MET A 1 29.28 14.43 34.03
N GLU A 2 28.88 15.41 34.84
CA GLU A 2 27.56 16.03 34.89
C GLU A 2 27.07 16.63 33.57
N SER A 3 27.97 17.29 32.83
CA SER A 3 27.69 17.88 31.50
C SER A 3 27.06 16.89 30.51
N LEU A 4 27.34 15.59 30.68
CA LEU A 4 26.86 14.54 29.78
C LEU A 4 25.38 14.20 30.00
N LEU A 5 24.90 14.13 31.25
CA LEU A 5 23.45 14.02 31.50
C LEU A 5 22.71 15.34 31.26
N ALA A 6 23.34 16.49 31.47
CA ALA A 6 22.76 17.78 31.08
C ALA A 6 22.47 17.83 29.56
N LYS A 7 23.44 17.46 28.72
CA LYS A 7 23.27 17.32 27.25
C LYS A 7 22.20 16.30 26.87
N VAL A 8 22.08 15.19 27.61
CA VAL A 8 21.04 14.18 27.38
C VAL A 8 19.64 14.71 27.67
N ASN A 9 19.46 15.42 28.79
CA ASN A 9 18.19 16.03 29.16
C ASN A 9 17.80 17.18 28.20
N GLU A 10 18.78 17.96 27.74
CA GLU A 10 18.62 18.95 26.68
C GLU A 10 18.17 18.29 25.35
N LEU A 11 18.83 17.19 24.97
CA LEU A 11 18.49 16.43 23.77
C LEU A 11 17.08 15.82 23.84
N GLN A 12 16.67 15.26 24.98
CA GLN A 12 15.28 14.81 25.19
C GLN A 12 14.28 15.97 25.09
N LYS A 13 14.59 17.14 25.66
CA LYS A 13 13.74 18.33 25.55
C LYS A 13 13.54 18.74 24.08
N LEU A 14 14.61 18.86 23.30
CA LEU A 14 14.52 19.19 21.86
C LEU A 14 13.75 18.14 21.04
N VAL A 15 13.95 16.85 21.31
CA VAL A 15 13.26 15.77 20.59
C VAL A 15 11.77 15.73 20.93
N ASN A 16 11.40 15.87 22.21
CA ASN A 16 10.00 15.95 22.64
C ASN A 16 9.28 17.17 22.05
N LEU A 17 9.96 18.32 21.99
CA LEU A 17 9.45 19.55 21.34
C LEU A 17 9.27 19.38 19.83
N SER A 18 10.10 18.58 19.16
CA SER A 18 9.97 18.33 17.71
C SER A 18 8.73 17.51 17.31
N HIS A 19 8.02 16.95 18.30
CA HIS A 19 6.90 16.02 18.14
C HIS A 19 7.22 14.78 17.28
N VAL A 20 8.50 14.47 17.05
CA VAL A 20 8.96 13.28 16.36
C VAL A 20 9.14 12.13 17.35
N LYS A 21 8.59 10.96 17.02
CA LYS A 21 8.88 9.71 17.74
C LYS A 21 10.27 9.22 17.38
N VAL A 22 11.27 9.67 18.14
CA VAL A 22 12.55 8.97 18.28
C VAL A 22 12.50 8.24 19.62
N ASP A 23 12.65 6.91 19.63
CA ASP A 23 12.58 6.10 20.85
C ASP A 23 13.88 6.22 21.68
N ILE A 24 14.12 7.42 22.20
CA ILE A 24 15.27 7.75 23.07
C ILE A 24 15.01 7.20 24.48
N SER A 25 15.00 5.88 24.55
CA SER A 25 14.93 5.08 25.76
C SER A 25 16.27 5.15 26.49
N LEU A 26 16.48 6.25 27.22
CA LEU A 26 17.66 6.42 28.07
C LEU A 26 17.78 5.25 29.06
N PRO A 27 19.02 4.86 29.44
CA PRO A 27 19.19 3.88 30.49
C PRO A 27 18.66 4.42 31.82
N GLN A 28 17.78 3.65 32.44
CA GLN A 28 17.17 3.92 33.75
C GLN A 28 17.58 2.82 34.72
N ILE A 29 17.84 3.16 35.98
CA ILE A 29 18.16 2.18 37.01
C ILE A 29 16.88 1.79 37.73
N VAL A 30 16.45 0.54 37.53
CA VAL A 30 15.20 -0.01 38.06
C VAL A 30 15.52 -0.86 39.29
N VAL A 31 14.97 -0.48 40.44
CA VAL A 31 15.28 -1.13 41.72
C VAL A 31 14.33 -2.29 41.99
N VAL A 32 14.87 -3.50 41.99
CA VAL A 32 14.13 -4.74 42.18
C VAL A 32 14.56 -5.42 43.47
N GLY A 33 13.60 -5.93 44.24
CA GLY A 33 13.87 -6.49 45.56
C GLY A 33 12.59 -6.88 46.29
N ALA A 34 12.69 -7.92 47.11
CA ALA A 34 11.59 -8.32 48.00
C ALA A 34 11.14 -7.18 48.92
N GLN A 35 9.93 -7.31 49.47
CA GLN A 35 9.49 -6.46 50.57
C GLN A 35 10.53 -6.52 51.73
N SER A 36 10.84 -5.37 52.33
CA SER A 36 11.81 -5.26 53.43
C SER A 36 13.26 -5.69 53.11
N ALA A 37 13.64 -5.84 51.83
CA ALA A 37 15.02 -6.08 51.38
C ALA A 37 15.95 -4.85 51.48
N GLY A 38 15.43 -3.68 51.87
CA GLY A 38 16.20 -2.45 52.03
C GLY A 38 16.17 -1.46 50.87
N LYS A 39 15.37 -1.71 49.80
CA LYS A 39 15.29 -0.84 48.60
C LYS A 39 15.25 0.66 48.90
N SER A 40 14.26 1.10 49.69
CA SER A 40 14.08 2.51 50.03
C SER A 40 15.27 3.07 50.81
N SER A 41 15.84 2.30 51.74
CA SER A 41 17.04 2.70 52.49
C SER A 41 18.28 2.86 51.61
N VAL A 42 18.45 2.02 50.58
CA VAL A 42 19.53 2.16 49.59
C VAL A 42 19.31 3.41 48.74
N LEU A 43 18.10 3.64 48.25
CA LEU A 43 17.73 4.85 47.49
C LEU A 43 17.94 6.14 48.27
N GLU A 44 17.46 6.20 49.52
CA GLU A 44 17.66 7.36 50.41
C GLU A 44 19.14 7.60 50.75
N SER A 45 19.96 6.55 50.78
CA SER A 45 21.41 6.67 51.02
C SER A 45 22.16 7.15 49.77
N ILE A 46 21.74 6.73 48.56
CA ILE A 46 22.26 7.25 47.27
C ILE A 46 21.88 8.73 47.07
N VAL A 47 20.68 9.14 47.52
CA VAL A 47 20.18 10.52 47.42
C VAL A 47 20.62 11.40 48.61
N GLY A 48 21.13 10.81 49.69
CA GLY A 48 21.58 11.54 50.88
C GLY A 48 20.46 12.21 51.69
N LYS A 49 19.19 11.83 51.52
CA LYS A 49 18.02 12.45 52.20
C LYS A 49 16.96 11.42 52.61
N ASP A 50 16.23 11.70 53.70
CA ASP A 50 15.04 10.97 54.13
C ASP A 50 13.76 11.53 53.48
N PHE A 51 13.31 10.92 52.38
CA PHE A 51 12.13 11.36 51.63
C PHE A 51 11.20 10.22 51.20
N LEU A 52 11.57 8.95 51.38
CA LEU A 52 10.69 7.84 51.01
C LEU A 52 9.75 7.49 52.17
N PRO A 53 8.51 7.05 51.89
CA PRO A 53 7.60 6.61 52.92
C PRO A 53 8.14 5.36 53.63
N ARG A 54 7.94 5.28 54.95
CA ARG A 54 8.37 4.16 55.81
C ARG A 54 7.14 3.58 56.54
N GLY A 55 7.04 2.26 56.68
CA GLY A 55 5.92 1.61 57.39
C GLY A 55 5.90 0.09 57.26
N GLN A 56 4.95 -0.55 57.96
CA GLN A 56 4.71 -2.00 57.84
C GLN A 56 3.69 -2.29 56.73
N GLY A 57 4.03 -3.20 55.81
CA GLY A 57 3.23 -3.55 54.63
C GLY A 57 3.89 -3.14 53.32
N ILE A 58 3.13 -3.14 52.22
CA ILE A 58 3.61 -2.59 50.94
C ILE A 58 3.53 -1.06 51.04
N VAL A 59 4.69 -0.42 51.12
CA VAL A 59 4.81 1.03 51.33
C VAL A 59 4.79 1.77 49.98
N THR A 60 5.72 1.44 49.08
CA THR A 60 5.68 1.81 47.66
C THR A 60 4.54 1.05 46.98
N ARG A 61 3.42 1.72 46.69
CA ARG A 61 2.22 1.16 46.01
C ARG A 61 2.07 1.61 44.55
N MET A 62 2.96 2.47 44.09
CA MET A 62 3.01 3.01 42.73
C MET A 62 4.50 3.13 42.35
N PRO A 63 4.88 2.99 41.07
CA PRO A 63 6.23 3.32 40.62
C PRO A 63 6.59 4.76 40.96
N LEU A 64 7.78 4.99 41.52
CA LEU A 64 8.31 6.32 41.80
C LEU A 64 9.57 6.54 40.96
N ILE A 65 9.48 7.43 39.97
CA ILE A 65 10.59 7.81 39.10
C ILE A 65 11.24 9.05 39.68
N ILE A 66 12.47 8.88 40.18
CA ILE A 66 13.27 9.89 40.86
C ILE A 66 14.37 10.34 39.89
N GLN A 67 14.35 11.62 39.50
CA GLN A 67 15.39 12.24 38.69
C GLN A 67 16.25 13.12 39.60
N CYS A 68 17.49 12.71 39.81
CA CYS A 68 18.46 13.46 40.62
C CYS A 68 19.28 14.38 39.72
N HIS A 69 19.52 15.59 40.19
CA HIS A 69 20.27 16.64 39.51
C HIS A 69 21.30 17.22 40.48
N ASN A 70 22.57 17.24 40.05
CA ASN A 70 23.62 17.99 40.74
C ASN A 70 23.41 19.49 40.47
N ASP A 71 23.11 20.26 41.50
CA ASP A 71 22.80 21.69 41.45
C ASP A 71 23.24 22.37 42.77
N GLU A 72 23.43 23.69 42.79
CA GLU A 72 23.93 24.41 43.96
C GLU A 72 22.86 24.55 45.07
N GLU A 73 21.57 24.57 44.73
CA GLU A 73 20.47 24.62 45.69
C GLU A 73 19.84 23.25 45.97
N GLU A 74 19.52 22.99 47.25
CA GLU A 74 18.74 21.80 47.66
C GLU A 74 17.22 22.05 47.59
N PHE A 75 16.55 21.34 46.69
CA PHE A 75 15.08 21.34 46.59
C PHE A 75 14.55 20.13 45.79
N ALA A 76 13.24 19.93 45.81
CA ALA A 76 12.55 18.96 44.97
C ALA A 76 11.28 19.55 44.31
N ILE A 77 10.90 19.01 43.16
CA ILE A 77 9.70 19.39 42.39
C ILE A 77 8.97 18.12 41.93
N PHE A 78 7.64 18.11 42.02
CA PHE A 78 6.82 17.05 41.44
C PHE A 78 6.22 17.49 40.10
N GLN A 79 6.16 16.58 39.12
CA GLN A 79 5.59 16.90 37.81
C GLN A 79 4.09 17.30 37.88
N HIS A 80 3.35 16.82 38.89
CA HIS A 80 1.95 17.20 39.12
C HIS A 80 1.79 18.52 39.91
N LEU A 81 2.87 19.11 40.42
CA LEU A 81 2.92 20.40 41.12
C LEU A 81 4.14 21.25 40.68
N PRO A 82 4.28 21.57 39.38
CA PRO A 82 5.50 22.21 38.84
C PRO A 82 5.76 23.62 39.39
N SER A 83 4.75 24.26 39.98
CA SER A 83 4.85 25.58 40.61
C SER A 83 5.23 25.54 42.10
N VAL A 84 5.47 24.36 42.68
CA VAL A 84 5.74 24.18 44.11
C VAL A 84 7.14 23.61 44.33
N ILE A 85 8.01 24.39 44.96
CA ILE A 85 9.39 24.01 45.28
C ILE A 85 9.44 23.51 46.72
N PHE A 86 9.78 22.23 46.90
CA PHE A 86 9.86 21.58 48.21
C PHE A 86 11.31 21.63 48.72
N LYS A 87 11.61 22.55 49.66
CA LYS A 87 12.91 22.59 50.37
C LYS A 87 12.95 21.73 51.64
N ASP A 88 11.89 20.98 51.90
CA ASP A 88 11.73 20.15 53.10
C ASP A 88 11.35 18.72 52.67
N PHE A 89 12.30 17.80 52.80
CA PHE A 89 12.14 16.41 52.36
C PHE A 89 11.12 15.61 53.20
N ALA A 90 10.77 16.06 54.42
CA ALA A 90 9.65 15.49 55.15
C ALA A 90 8.32 15.77 54.42
N LYS A 91 8.16 16.98 53.85
CA LYS A 91 6.98 17.32 53.03
C LYS A 91 6.97 16.59 51.68
N VAL A 92 8.15 16.31 51.09
CA VAL A 92 8.26 15.46 49.88
C VAL A 92 7.71 14.06 50.17
N ARG A 93 8.10 13.46 51.30
CA ARG A 93 7.56 12.16 51.75
C ARG A 93 6.05 12.19 51.97
N ASP A 94 5.57 13.23 52.65
CA ASP A 94 4.15 13.35 52.99
C ASP A 94 3.29 13.59 51.72
N GLU A 95 3.82 14.29 50.71
CA GLU A 95 3.20 14.44 49.38
C GLU A 95 3.20 13.13 48.57
N ILE A 96 4.27 12.33 48.61
CA ILE A 96 4.28 10.98 48.02
C ILE A 96 3.15 10.13 48.65
N ILE A 97 2.96 10.21 49.97
CA ILE A 97 1.88 9.51 50.67
C ILE A 97 0.51 10.06 50.26
N ALA A 98 0.36 11.37 50.13
CA ALA A 98 -0.89 12.03 49.73
C ALA A 98 -1.31 11.65 48.29
N GLU A 99 -0.42 11.80 47.32
CA GLU A 99 -0.67 11.47 45.91
C GLU A 99 -0.91 9.95 45.71
N THR A 100 -0.18 9.10 46.45
CA THR A 100 -0.42 7.66 46.46
C THR A 100 -1.81 7.32 47.01
N ASN A 101 -2.22 7.93 48.12
CA ASN A 101 -3.57 7.73 48.69
C ASN A 101 -4.68 8.27 47.78
N LYS A 102 -4.42 9.36 47.04
CA LYS A 102 -5.34 9.99 46.09
C LYS A 102 -5.56 9.16 44.82
N LYS A 103 -4.53 8.47 44.31
CA LYS A 103 -4.60 7.62 43.11
C LYS A 103 -4.94 6.16 43.40
N ALA A 104 -4.26 5.52 44.36
CA ALA A 104 -4.48 4.11 44.72
C ALA A 104 -5.60 3.91 45.77
N GLY A 105 -6.05 4.98 46.42
CA GLY A 105 -7.05 4.94 47.49
C GLY A 105 -6.51 4.46 48.84
N SER A 106 -7.39 4.42 49.83
CA SER A 106 -7.07 3.92 51.19
C SER A 106 -7.03 2.40 51.29
N ARG A 107 -7.53 1.67 50.28
CA ARG A 107 -7.37 0.22 50.16
C ARG A 107 -5.96 -0.06 49.63
N LYS A 108 -5.37 -1.21 49.98
CA LYS A 108 -3.97 -1.57 49.65
C LYS A 108 -3.77 -1.99 48.18
N ALA A 109 -4.44 -1.32 47.25
CA ALA A 109 -4.27 -1.51 45.82
C ALA A 109 -2.91 -0.97 45.34
N ILE A 110 -2.51 -1.40 44.15
CA ILE A 110 -1.31 -0.95 43.44
C ILE A 110 -1.76 -0.35 42.11
N VAL A 111 -1.10 0.72 41.66
CA VAL A 111 -1.43 1.47 40.45
C VAL A 111 -0.15 1.72 39.64
N ASP A 112 -0.18 1.42 38.35
CA ASP A 112 1.00 1.50 37.47
C ASP A 112 1.38 2.93 37.04
N GLN A 113 0.45 3.89 37.15
CA GLN A 113 0.74 5.29 36.86
C GLN A 113 1.87 5.79 37.79
N PRO A 114 3.03 6.21 37.25
CA PRO A 114 4.16 6.62 38.07
C PRO A 114 3.90 7.97 38.76
N ILE A 115 4.59 8.18 39.89
CA ILE A 115 4.88 9.51 40.44
C ILE A 115 6.24 9.94 39.88
N LEU A 116 6.32 11.19 39.38
CA LEU A 116 7.54 11.79 38.83
C LEU A 116 8.03 12.91 39.76
N LEU A 117 9.24 12.71 40.28
CA LEU A 117 9.89 13.55 41.28
C LEU A 117 11.29 13.94 40.80
N GLU A 118 11.54 15.23 40.68
CA GLU A 118 12.87 15.80 40.42
C GLU A 118 13.47 16.25 41.76
N ILE A 119 14.75 15.92 42.01
CA ILE A 119 15.51 16.30 43.21
C ILE A 119 16.79 16.99 42.75
N TYR A 120 17.04 18.18 43.28
CA TYR A 120 18.20 19.02 43.03
C TYR A 120 19.00 19.13 44.33
N SER A 121 20.31 18.83 44.31
CA SER A 121 21.22 18.93 45.47
C SER A 121 22.68 18.82 45.04
N PRO A 122 23.63 19.49 45.73
CA PRO A 122 25.07 19.38 45.41
C PRO A 122 25.70 18.07 45.91
N LEU A 123 24.92 17.22 46.61
CA LEU A 123 25.35 15.93 47.15
C LEU A 123 24.96 14.74 46.26
N VAL A 124 24.09 14.95 45.27
CA VAL A 124 23.60 13.88 44.39
C VAL A 124 24.22 13.98 43.00
N VAL A 125 24.42 12.82 42.37
CA VAL A 125 24.87 12.75 40.98
C VAL A 125 23.68 12.76 40.03
N ASN A 126 23.90 13.21 38.78
CA ASN A 126 22.87 13.17 37.74
C ASN A 126 22.48 11.71 37.45
N ILE A 127 21.32 11.25 37.93
CA ILE A 127 20.90 9.84 37.82
C ILE A 127 19.37 9.69 37.82
N THR A 128 18.85 8.69 37.11
CA THR A 128 17.41 8.35 37.13
C THR A 128 17.20 6.99 37.77
N LEU A 129 16.52 6.99 38.91
CA LEU A 129 16.23 5.84 39.75
C LEU A 129 14.72 5.57 39.71
N VAL A 130 14.32 4.30 39.62
CA VAL A 130 12.91 3.89 39.67
C VAL A 130 12.72 2.95 40.87
N ASP A 131 12.04 3.42 41.92
CA ASP A 131 11.54 2.54 42.98
C ASP A 131 10.26 1.86 42.53
N LEU A 132 10.17 0.55 42.77
CA LEU A 132 9.03 -0.27 42.43
C LEU A 132 8.46 -0.96 43.68
N PRO A 133 7.15 -1.28 43.70
CA PRO A 133 6.56 -2.09 44.75
C PRO A 133 7.37 -3.37 45.01
N GLY A 134 7.62 -3.68 46.29
CA GLY A 134 8.41 -4.84 46.65
C GLY A 134 7.71 -6.16 46.36
N LEU A 135 8.43 -7.11 45.79
CA LEU A 135 7.93 -8.46 45.53
C LEU A 135 7.39 -9.07 46.83
N THR A 136 6.15 -9.58 46.79
CA THR A 136 5.48 -10.24 47.92
C THR A 136 4.93 -11.59 47.47
N LYS A 137 5.11 -12.62 48.29
CA LYS A 137 4.65 -13.99 48.00
C LYS A 137 3.21 -14.27 48.46
N ASN A 138 2.74 -13.57 49.50
CA ASN A 138 1.41 -13.73 50.08
C ASN A 138 0.75 -12.35 50.31
N PRO A 139 -0.57 -12.18 50.02
CA PRO A 139 -1.31 -10.95 50.32
C PRO A 139 -1.50 -10.74 51.83
N VAL A 140 -1.44 -9.48 52.30
CA VAL A 140 -1.50 -9.11 53.73
C VAL A 140 -2.61 -8.08 54.02
N GLY A 141 -3.68 -8.54 54.66
CA GLY A 141 -4.89 -7.76 54.91
C GLY A 141 -5.74 -7.62 53.64
N ASP A 142 -6.29 -6.42 53.39
CA ASP A 142 -7.22 -6.13 52.28
C ASP A 142 -6.56 -6.06 50.88
N GLN A 143 -5.50 -6.84 50.66
CA GLN A 143 -4.82 -6.96 49.37
C GLN A 143 -5.52 -8.03 48.50
N PRO A 144 -5.63 -7.80 47.18
CA PRO A 144 -6.22 -8.78 46.28
C PRO A 144 -5.37 -10.04 46.20
N ARG A 145 -5.99 -11.21 45.95
CA ARG A 145 -5.28 -12.51 45.96
C ARG A 145 -4.19 -12.64 44.90
N ASN A 146 -4.26 -11.86 43.83
CA ASN A 146 -3.28 -11.79 42.74
C ASN A 146 -2.27 -10.63 42.90
N ILE A 147 -2.12 -10.03 44.10
CA ILE A 147 -1.21 -8.90 44.32
C ILE A 147 0.26 -9.22 43.99
N SER A 148 0.68 -10.47 44.19
CA SER A 148 2.02 -10.96 43.82
C SER A 148 2.24 -10.86 42.31
N VAL A 149 1.33 -11.44 41.53
CA VAL A 149 1.34 -11.43 40.05
C VAL A 149 1.33 -10.00 39.52
N LEU A 150 0.48 -9.12 40.07
CA LEU A 150 0.41 -7.71 39.64
C LEU A 150 1.72 -6.94 39.89
N ILE A 151 2.48 -7.29 40.93
CA ILE A 151 3.81 -6.69 41.18
C ILE A 151 4.85 -7.29 40.24
N GLU A 152 4.81 -8.60 40.01
CA GLU A 152 5.72 -9.28 39.07
C GLU A 152 5.53 -8.77 37.64
N GLU A 153 4.29 -8.63 37.17
CA GLU A 153 3.93 -8.03 35.86
C GLU A 153 4.42 -6.58 35.77
N MET A 154 4.13 -5.73 36.77
CA MET A 154 4.61 -4.35 36.82
C MET A 154 6.14 -4.26 36.82
N VAL A 155 6.84 -5.10 37.59
CA VAL A 155 8.30 -5.12 37.59
C VAL A 155 8.83 -5.49 36.21
N LEU A 156 8.28 -6.55 35.60
CA LEU A 156 8.64 -7.01 34.26
C LEU A 156 8.49 -5.90 33.20
N ASP A 157 7.41 -5.12 33.21
CA ASP A 157 7.22 -4.04 32.22
C ASP A 157 8.24 -2.89 32.35
N TYR A 158 8.93 -2.76 33.49
CA TYR A 158 10.07 -1.85 33.63
C TYR A 158 11.40 -2.54 33.31
N ILE A 159 11.66 -3.78 33.77
CA ILE A 159 12.96 -4.44 33.54
C ILE A 159 13.11 -5.14 32.18
N LYS A 160 12.02 -5.44 31.46
CA LYS A 160 12.02 -6.03 30.11
C LYS A 160 12.57 -5.08 29.04
N LYS A 161 12.58 -3.77 29.31
CA LYS A 161 13.20 -2.74 28.46
C LYS A 161 14.71 -2.98 28.42
N GLU A 162 15.29 -3.26 27.26
CA GLU A 162 16.73 -3.57 27.12
C GLU A 162 17.64 -2.50 27.74
N ASN A 163 17.25 -1.22 27.61
CA ASN A 163 18.00 -0.10 28.17
C ASN A 163 17.91 0.03 29.70
N ALA A 164 16.95 -0.62 30.38
CA ALA A 164 16.92 -0.66 31.85
C ALA A 164 18.15 -1.39 32.43
N ILE A 165 18.73 -0.82 33.48
CA ILE A 165 19.76 -1.41 34.34
C ILE A 165 19.03 -1.95 35.57
N ILE A 166 19.22 -3.23 35.90
CA ILE A 166 18.49 -3.89 36.99
C ILE A 166 19.35 -3.83 38.25
N LEU A 167 18.86 -3.16 39.29
CA LEU A 167 19.50 -3.14 40.60
C LEU A 167 18.82 -4.18 41.50
N ALA A 168 19.43 -5.37 41.60
CA ALA A 168 18.87 -6.53 42.29
C ALA A 168 19.27 -6.54 43.77
N ILE A 169 18.42 -5.94 44.60
CA ILE A 169 18.65 -5.77 46.04
C ILE A 169 18.18 -7.01 46.81
N SER A 170 19.12 -7.69 47.44
CA SER A 170 18.92 -8.90 48.26
C SER A 170 19.47 -8.66 49.68
N PRO A 171 18.83 -9.18 50.75
CA PRO A 171 19.39 -9.12 52.09
C PRO A 171 20.41 -10.26 52.29
N GLY A 172 21.65 -9.94 52.67
CA GLY A 172 22.74 -10.90 52.83
C GLY A 172 22.60 -11.85 54.03
N ASN A 173 21.64 -11.61 54.92
CA ASN A 173 21.26 -12.56 55.98
C ASN A 173 20.31 -13.67 55.50
N ASN A 174 19.97 -13.71 54.20
CA ASN A 174 19.27 -14.81 53.54
C ASN A 174 20.17 -15.44 52.46
N ASP A 175 19.94 -16.72 52.18
CA ASP A 175 20.51 -17.43 51.02
C ASP A 175 20.19 -16.71 49.69
N ILE A 176 21.23 -16.43 48.91
CA ILE A 176 21.16 -15.68 47.65
C ILE A 176 20.44 -16.46 46.54
N ALA A 177 20.51 -17.80 46.55
CA ALA A 177 19.81 -18.65 45.59
C ALA A 177 18.27 -18.55 45.71
N ASN A 178 17.79 -18.13 46.88
CA ASN A 178 16.37 -17.88 47.16
C ASN A 178 15.94 -16.41 46.90
N SER A 179 16.80 -15.59 46.26
CA SER A 179 16.47 -14.20 45.95
C SER A 179 15.49 -14.05 44.78
N ASP A 180 14.27 -13.61 45.11
CA ASP A 180 13.24 -13.25 44.12
C ASP A 180 13.70 -12.16 43.15
N ALA A 181 14.63 -11.29 43.58
CA ALA A 181 15.18 -10.21 42.76
C ALA A 181 16.10 -10.74 41.65
N LEU A 182 16.95 -11.72 41.97
CA LEU A 182 17.85 -12.34 40.99
C LEU A 182 17.10 -13.29 40.05
N LYS A 183 16.06 -13.97 40.56
CA LYS A 183 15.16 -14.79 39.74
C LYS A 183 14.51 -13.97 38.63
N ILE A 184 13.75 -12.93 38.98
CA ILE A 184 13.04 -12.09 37.99
C ILE A 184 14.00 -11.30 37.10
N ALA A 185 15.23 -11.03 37.57
CA ALA A 185 16.29 -10.48 36.72
C ALA A 185 16.76 -11.48 35.65
N ARG A 186 17.03 -12.76 35.99
CA ARG A 186 17.42 -13.79 34.99
C ARG A 186 16.34 -14.03 33.94
N ASP A 187 15.07 -13.91 34.31
CA ASP A 187 13.94 -14.08 33.38
C ASP A 187 13.96 -13.04 32.23
N VAL A 188 14.66 -11.89 32.40
CA VAL A 188 14.83 -10.84 31.36
C VAL A 188 16.30 -10.50 31.02
N ASP A 189 17.26 -11.03 31.77
CA ASP A 189 18.71 -10.90 31.59
C ASP A 189 19.40 -12.23 31.97
N PRO A 190 19.29 -13.29 31.12
CA PRO A 190 19.76 -14.63 31.48
C PRO A 190 21.28 -14.71 31.75
N ARG A 191 22.06 -13.72 31.29
CA ARG A 191 23.51 -13.65 31.47
C ARG A 191 23.95 -12.74 32.62
N GLY A 192 23.10 -11.83 33.08
CA GLY A 192 23.48 -10.79 34.04
C GLY A 192 24.29 -9.65 33.40
N GLU A 193 24.12 -9.40 32.09
CA GLU A 193 24.85 -8.39 31.31
C GLU A 193 24.44 -6.94 31.64
N ARG A 194 23.30 -6.74 32.29
CA ARG A 194 22.75 -5.43 32.69
C ARG A 194 22.19 -5.41 34.10
N THR A 195 22.59 -6.38 34.93
CA THR A 195 22.13 -6.57 36.31
C THR A 195 23.29 -6.37 37.29
N LEU A 196 23.11 -5.48 38.26
CA LEU A 196 24.03 -5.27 39.39
C LEU A 196 23.41 -5.85 40.66
N GLY A 197 24.14 -6.73 41.36
CA GLY A 197 23.71 -7.26 42.65
C GLY A 197 24.03 -6.29 43.79
N VAL A 198 23.13 -6.13 44.76
CA VAL A 198 23.40 -5.40 46.00
C VAL A 198 22.98 -6.24 47.19
N LEU A 199 23.92 -6.44 48.14
CA LEU A 199 23.65 -7.16 49.38
C LEU A 199 23.50 -6.17 50.55
N THR A 200 22.32 -6.13 51.15
CA THR A 200 22.02 -5.31 52.34
C THR A 200 22.11 -6.13 53.63
N LYS A 201 22.13 -5.47 54.79
CA LYS A 201 22.06 -6.11 56.12
C LYS A 201 23.23 -7.05 56.47
N LEU A 202 24.42 -6.78 55.94
CA LEU A 202 25.64 -7.56 56.24
C LEU A 202 26.04 -7.49 57.73
N ASP A 203 25.51 -6.51 58.47
CA ASP A 203 25.62 -6.30 59.90
C ASP A 203 24.74 -7.24 60.76
N ILE A 204 23.69 -7.83 60.18
CA ILE A 204 22.73 -8.72 60.88
C ILE A 204 22.76 -10.15 60.31
N MET A 205 23.96 -10.62 59.96
CA MET A 205 24.20 -12.01 59.55
C MET A 205 24.45 -12.93 60.75
N ASP A 206 24.19 -14.23 60.58
CA ASP A 206 24.43 -15.23 61.61
C ASP A 206 25.94 -15.41 61.86
N LYS A 207 26.33 -15.47 63.13
CA LYS A 207 27.75 -15.51 63.54
C LYS A 207 28.44 -16.77 63.02
N GLY A 208 29.47 -16.59 62.19
CA GLY A 208 30.17 -17.68 61.49
C GLY A 208 29.70 -17.91 60.06
N THR A 209 28.75 -17.09 59.57
CA THR A 209 28.42 -16.97 58.14
C THR A 209 28.96 -15.64 57.60
N SER A 210 29.33 -15.60 56.32
CA SER A 210 29.71 -14.36 55.63
C SER A 210 29.34 -14.45 54.15
N ALA A 211 28.94 -13.32 53.56
CA ALA A 211 28.49 -13.24 52.17
C ALA A 211 29.65 -13.06 51.16
N ILE A 212 30.90 -13.32 51.57
CA ILE A 212 32.09 -12.97 50.79
C ILE A 212 32.15 -13.68 49.43
N ASN A 213 31.75 -14.97 49.37
CA ASN A 213 31.69 -15.74 48.12
C ASN A 213 30.67 -15.18 47.12
N VAL A 214 29.58 -14.58 47.61
CA VAL A 214 28.59 -13.89 46.78
C VAL A 214 29.12 -12.54 46.30
N LEU A 215 29.80 -11.79 47.18
CA LEU A 215 30.38 -10.49 46.85
C LEU A 215 31.54 -10.60 45.84
N LEU A 216 32.32 -11.68 45.91
CA LEU A 216 33.34 -12.04 44.91
C LEU A 216 32.75 -12.65 43.62
N GLY A 217 31.44 -12.96 43.60
CA GLY A 217 30.74 -13.53 42.44
C GLY A 217 31.00 -15.02 42.18
N GLU A 218 31.62 -15.74 43.13
CA GLU A 218 31.93 -17.17 43.02
C GLU A 218 30.68 -18.06 43.11
N GLU A 219 29.73 -17.70 43.98
CA GLU A 219 28.51 -18.47 44.23
C GLU A 219 27.42 -18.20 43.17
N TYR A 220 27.31 -16.96 42.71
CA TYR A 220 26.33 -16.54 41.70
C TYR A 220 26.92 -15.42 40.83
N PRO A 221 27.39 -15.69 39.59
CA PRO A 221 28.07 -14.67 38.80
C PRO A 221 27.11 -13.71 38.07
N LEU A 222 27.39 -12.41 38.15
CA LEU A 222 26.77 -11.32 37.39
C LEU A 222 27.87 -10.50 36.67
N ALA A 223 27.61 -9.97 35.47
CA ALA A 223 28.64 -9.27 34.68
C ALA A 223 29.03 -7.89 35.26
N HIS A 224 28.18 -7.29 36.10
CA HIS A 224 28.52 -6.08 36.86
C HIS A 224 29.00 -6.38 38.30
N GLY A 225 29.00 -7.64 38.72
CA GLY A 225 29.35 -8.07 40.07
C GLY A 225 28.28 -7.75 41.12
N TYR A 226 28.73 -7.67 42.38
CA TYR A 226 27.93 -7.37 43.56
C TYR A 226 28.56 -6.22 44.35
N VAL A 227 27.74 -5.44 45.07
CA VAL A 227 28.21 -4.49 46.07
C VAL A 227 27.56 -4.78 47.42
N GLY A 228 28.38 -4.93 48.46
CA GLY A 228 27.90 -5.04 49.84
C GLY A 228 27.63 -3.66 50.43
N VAL A 229 26.49 -3.46 51.08
CA VAL A 229 26.12 -2.19 51.73
C VAL A 229 25.48 -2.43 53.10
N VAL A 230 25.71 -1.49 54.02
CA VAL A 230 25.06 -1.43 55.33
C VAL A 230 24.22 -0.15 55.36
N CYS A 231 22.93 -0.26 55.65
CA CYS A 231 22.01 0.87 55.67
C CYS A 231 21.48 1.11 57.09
N ARG A 232 21.14 2.37 57.43
CA ARG A 232 20.63 2.76 58.75
C ARG A 232 19.54 1.81 59.24
N SER A 233 19.70 1.29 60.45
CA SER A 233 18.72 0.41 61.07
C SER A 233 17.45 1.19 61.44
N GLN A 234 16.37 0.47 61.76
CA GLN A 234 15.15 1.11 62.27
C GLN A 234 15.40 1.90 63.57
N ALA A 235 16.40 1.51 64.37
CA ALA A 235 16.81 2.26 65.56
C ALA A 235 17.57 3.54 65.20
N ASP A 236 18.50 3.50 64.24
CA ASP A 236 19.21 4.69 63.75
C ASP A 236 18.24 5.74 63.18
N ILE A 237 17.24 5.28 62.42
CA ILE A 237 16.18 6.12 61.87
C ILE A 237 15.33 6.75 62.99
N THR A 238 14.91 5.98 63.99
CA THR A 238 14.15 6.50 65.15
C THR A 238 14.99 7.47 66.00
N ASN A 239 16.31 7.27 66.07
CA ASN A 239 17.25 8.15 66.75
C ASN A 239 17.69 9.37 65.90
N ASN A 240 17.19 9.51 64.67
CA ASN A 240 17.55 10.56 63.69
C ASN A 240 19.05 10.66 63.40
N VAL A 241 19.75 9.52 63.34
CA VAL A 241 21.15 9.46 62.88
C VAL A 241 21.23 9.96 61.43
N SER A 242 22.11 10.93 61.17
CA SER A 242 22.24 11.50 59.82
C SER A 242 22.82 10.48 58.85
N ILE A 243 22.63 10.71 57.55
CA ILE A 243 23.19 9.81 56.53
C ILE A 243 24.72 9.91 56.50
N LEU A 244 25.29 11.10 56.74
CA LEU A 244 26.75 11.28 56.78
C LEU A 244 27.38 10.50 57.96
N ASP A 245 26.82 10.64 59.18
CA ASP A 245 27.27 9.88 60.37
C ASP A 245 27.14 8.35 60.19
N HIS A 246 26.30 7.91 59.25
CA HIS A 246 26.11 6.50 58.92
C HIS A 246 27.07 6.01 57.84
N LEU A 247 27.43 6.84 56.85
CA LEU A 247 28.45 6.49 55.85
C LEU A 247 29.83 6.27 56.51
N ASP A 248 30.17 7.08 57.52
CA ASP A 248 31.39 6.86 58.32
C ASP A 248 31.35 5.53 59.09
N LYS A 249 30.19 5.14 59.65
CA LYS A 249 29.99 3.83 60.31
C LYS A 249 30.02 2.66 59.32
N GLU A 250 29.50 2.84 58.12
CA GLU A 250 29.58 1.84 57.04
C GLU A 250 31.04 1.61 56.63
N ALA A 251 31.81 2.68 56.44
CA ALA A 251 33.25 2.59 56.17
C ALA A 251 34.02 1.95 57.33
N GLU A 252 33.70 2.27 58.59
CA GLU A 252 34.30 1.61 59.75
C GLU A 252 33.94 0.11 59.82
N PHE A 253 32.68 -0.27 59.55
CA PHE A 253 32.26 -1.68 59.48
C PHE A 253 33.10 -2.46 58.46
N PHE A 254 33.20 -1.99 57.21
CA PHE A 254 33.97 -2.70 56.19
C PHE A 254 35.48 -2.74 56.48
N ARG A 255 36.04 -1.70 57.12
CA ARG A 255 37.45 -1.67 57.55
C ARG A 255 37.76 -2.59 58.73
N THR A 256 36.79 -2.86 59.60
CA THR A 256 36.97 -3.62 60.86
C THR A 256 36.49 -5.07 60.80
N HIS A 257 35.51 -5.40 59.95
CA HIS A 257 34.98 -6.77 59.83
C HIS A 257 36.03 -7.73 59.22
N PRO A 258 36.32 -8.88 59.86
CA PRO A 258 37.42 -9.76 59.44
C PRO A 258 37.30 -10.23 57.98
N ASP A 259 36.10 -10.63 57.56
CA ASP A 259 35.89 -11.23 56.23
C ASP A 259 35.72 -10.18 55.12
N TYR A 260 35.26 -8.96 55.45
CA TYR A 260 34.93 -7.94 54.45
C TYR A 260 36.04 -6.89 54.26
N LYS A 261 37.05 -6.88 55.12
CA LYS A 261 38.23 -6.01 54.99
C LYS A 261 38.97 -6.17 53.64
N LEU A 262 38.89 -7.35 53.02
CA LEU A 262 39.46 -7.62 51.69
C LEU A 262 38.75 -6.89 50.55
N ILE A 263 37.50 -6.47 50.76
CA ILE A 263 36.64 -5.80 49.77
C ILE A 263 36.24 -4.38 50.21
N GLN A 264 36.90 -3.81 51.24
CA GLN A 264 36.57 -2.50 51.81
C GLN A 264 36.51 -1.38 50.74
N ASP A 265 37.37 -1.47 49.71
CA ASP A 265 37.51 -0.49 48.63
C ASP A 265 36.52 -0.75 47.45
N GLN A 266 35.71 -1.82 47.56
CA GLN A 266 34.69 -2.25 46.60
C GLN A 266 33.31 -2.44 47.27
N ALA A 267 33.10 -1.80 48.41
CA ALA A 267 31.90 -1.90 49.24
C ALA A 267 31.39 -0.52 49.66
N GLY A 268 30.15 -0.51 50.18
CA GLY A 268 29.48 0.68 50.69
C GLY A 268 28.73 1.51 49.65
N ILE A 269 27.85 2.38 50.15
CA ILE A 269 27.02 3.30 49.35
C ILE A 269 27.84 4.23 48.44
N PRO A 270 29.02 4.77 48.83
CA PRO A 270 29.81 5.62 47.93
C PRO A 270 30.30 4.85 46.70
N TYR A 271 30.84 3.63 46.88
CA TYR A 271 31.29 2.78 45.78
C TYR A 271 30.11 2.31 44.91
N LEU A 272 28.98 1.93 45.52
CA LEU A 272 27.74 1.63 44.78
C LEU A 272 27.33 2.80 43.88
N THR A 273 27.37 4.03 44.40
CA THR A 273 26.96 5.25 43.68
C THR A 273 27.93 5.58 42.54
N GLN A 274 29.23 5.37 42.71
CA GLN A 274 30.21 5.44 41.63
C GLN A 274 29.96 4.36 40.56
N ARG A 275 29.82 3.10 40.99
CA ARG A 275 29.67 1.95 40.08
C ARG A 275 28.41 2.04 39.23
N LEU A 276 27.31 2.54 39.79
CA LEU A 276 26.08 2.84 39.05
C LEU A 276 26.29 3.90 37.97
N GLN A 277 27.07 4.95 38.23
CA GLN A 277 27.40 5.97 37.20
C GLN A 277 28.26 5.39 36.07
N GLU A 278 29.25 4.55 36.39
CA GLU A 278 30.11 3.89 35.39
C GLU A 278 29.28 3.00 34.45
N ILE A 279 28.40 2.18 35.00
CA ILE A 279 27.49 1.31 34.23
C ILE A 279 26.52 2.15 33.38
N LEU A 280 25.94 3.22 33.96
CA LEU A 280 25.06 4.15 33.26
C LEU A 280 25.78 4.83 32.08
N PHE A 281 27.03 5.28 32.30
CA PHE A 281 27.87 5.93 31.30
C PHE A 281 28.26 4.98 30.18
N GLU A 282 28.71 3.75 30.48
CA GLU A 282 28.99 2.73 29.47
C GLU A 282 27.76 2.44 28.60
N LYS A 283 26.60 2.24 29.24
CA LYS A 283 25.37 1.87 28.55
C LYS A 283 24.85 3.01 27.67
N LEU A 284 24.89 4.24 28.20
CA LEU A 284 24.58 5.45 27.44
C LEU A 284 25.55 5.61 26.25
N LYS A 285 26.86 5.44 26.46
CA LYS A 285 27.89 5.48 25.40
C LYS A 285 27.65 4.44 24.29
N ARG A 286 27.15 3.25 24.62
CA ARG A 286 26.73 2.21 23.64
C ARG A 286 25.45 2.60 22.88
N ALA A 287 24.54 3.37 23.48
CA ALA A 287 23.28 3.79 22.84
C ALA A 287 23.42 4.99 21.88
N LEU A 288 24.47 5.81 22.01
CA LEU A 288 24.62 7.06 21.23
C LEU A 288 24.61 6.87 19.70
N PRO A 289 25.24 5.83 19.10
CA PRO A 289 25.20 5.63 17.66
C PRO A 289 23.76 5.45 17.16
N SER A 290 22.95 4.63 17.83
CA SER A 290 21.55 4.38 17.48
C SER A 290 20.67 5.62 17.67
N ILE A 291 20.87 6.39 18.75
CA ILE A 291 20.18 7.68 18.95
C ILE A 291 20.53 8.67 17.82
N LYS A 292 21.79 8.72 17.41
CA LYS A 292 22.25 9.56 16.30
C LYS A 292 21.65 9.12 14.96
N GLU A 293 21.67 7.82 14.66
CA GLU A 293 21.09 7.25 13.44
C GLU A 293 19.58 7.51 13.37
N GLY A 294 18.86 7.39 14.49
CA GLY A 294 17.43 7.74 14.57
C GLY A 294 17.15 9.22 14.30
N ILE A 295 17.99 10.13 14.81
CA ILE A 295 17.88 11.57 14.54
C ILE A 295 18.27 11.90 13.09
N ASP A 296 19.30 11.25 12.54
CA ASP A 296 19.74 11.44 11.16
C ASP A 296 18.69 10.94 10.15
N PHE A 297 18.07 9.77 10.39
CA PHE A 297 16.95 9.25 9.61
C PHE A 297 15.72 10.17 9.64
N GLN A 298 15.36 10.69 10.83
CA GLN A 298 14.22 11.61 10.95
C GLN A 298 14.51 12.98 10.32
N LEU A 299 15.76 13.45 10.35
CA LEU A 299 16.18 14.64 9.61
C LEU A 299 16.06 14.45 8.09
N GLU A 300 16.47 13.31 7.56
CA GLU A 300 16.32 12.97 6.14
C GLU A 300 14.85 12.89 5.74
N HIS A 301 14.05 12.10 6.48
CA HIS A 301 12.61 11.97 6.24
C HIS A 301 11.89 13.32 6.23
N ARG A 302 12.13 14.18 7.23
CA ARG A 302 11.52 15.51 7.30
C ARG A 302 12.05 16.47 6.22
N SER A 303 13.32 16.35 5.82
CA SER A 303 13.87 17.16 4.71
C SER A 303 13.20 16.79 3.38
N ASN A 304 13.03 15.49 3.11
CA ASN A 304 12.30 15.00 1.95
C ASN A 304 10.81 15.42 1.99
N GLU A 305 10.18 15.43 3.18
CA GLU A 305 8.82 15.96 3.36
C GLU A 305 8.75 17.47 3.02
N LEU A 306 9.74 18.25 3.48
CA LEU A 306 9.84 19.68 3.20
C LEU A 306 10.10 19.98 1.72
N GLU A 307 10.92 19.20 1.01
CA GLU A 307 11.13 19.33 -0.43
C GLU A 307 9.85 19.08 -1.23
N ASN A 308 9.02 18.12 -0.82
CA ASN A 308 7.70 17.87 -1.43
C ASN A 308 6.72 19.05 -1.22
N TYR A 309 6.78 19.74 -0.08
CA TYR A 309 6.03 20.99 0.13
C TYR A 309 6.66 22.18 -0.59
N GLY A 310 7.98 22.13 -0.86
CA GLY A 310 8.79 23.14 -1.55
C GLY A 310 8.82 24.51 -0.86
N ASP A 311 9.46 25.49 -1.49
CA ASP A 311 9.56 26.86 -0.95
C ASP A 311 8.22 27.60 -0.92
N PRO A 312 7.97 28.47 0.08
CA PRO A 312 6.77 29.29 0.12
C PRO A 312 6.74 30.27 -1.06
N ILE A 313 5.57 30.46 -1.65
CA ILE A 313 5.38 31.47 -2.70
C ILE A 313 5.45 32.85 -2.07
N GLY A 314 6.46 33.64 -2.46
CA GLY A 314 6.47 35.07 -2.16
C GLY A 314 5.48 35.84 -3.05
N GLU A 315 5.17 37.07 -2.65
CA GLU A 315 4.29 38.00 -3.39
C GLU A 315 4.87 38.46 -4.74
N ASN A 316 6.12 38.08 -5.05
CA ASN A 316 6.78 38.41 -6.32
C ASN A 316 6.14 37.66 -7.50
N LYS A 317 5.33 38.39 -8.27
CA LYS A 317 4.60 37.89 -9.45
C LYS A 317 5.51 37.26 -10.50
N ALA A 318 6.77 37.70 -10.66
CA ALA A 318 7.71 37.07 -11.58
C ALA A 318 8.09 35.63 -11.16
N LEU A 319 8.20 35.36 -9.86
CA LEU A 319 8.43 33.99 -9.36
C LEU A 319 7.19 33.12 -9.55
N GLN A 320 6.00 33.68 -9.30
CA GLN A 320 4.71 33.00 -9.53
C GLN A 320 4.53 32.60 -11.00
N GLN A 321 4.82 33.52 -11.93
CA GLN A 321 4.80 33.26 -13.37
C GLN A 321 5.81 32.18 -13.78
N ASN A 322 7.05 32.25 -13.29
CA ASN A 322 8.06 31.22 -13.55
C ASN A 322 7.66 29.82 -13.03
N ILE A 323 7.01 29.74 -11.86
CA ILE A 323 6.46 28.48 -11.32
C ILE A 323 5.37 27.92 -12.24
N ILE A 324 4.45 28.76 -12.72
CA ILE A 324 3.38 28.35 -13.65
C ILE A 324 3.95 27.90 -14.99
N ILE A 325 4.90 28.65 -15.57
CA ILE A 325 5.58 28.28 -16.82
C ILE A 325 6.26 26.92 -16.68
N LYS A 326 6.97 26.68 -15.55
CA LYS A 326 7.60 25.39 -15.28
C LYS A 326 6.56 24.26 -15.20
N ILE A 327 5.51 24.42 -14.39
CA ILE A 327 4.49 23.39 -14.20
C ILE A 327 3.75 23.08 -15.52
N ALA A 328 3.42 24.09 -16.31
CA ALA A 328 2.82 23.91 -17.63
C ALA A 328 3.77 23.19 -18.60
N SER A 329 5.06 23.55 -18.62
CA SER A 329 6.06 22.90 -19.47
C SER A 329 6.30 21.43 -19.08
N ASP A 330 6.39 21.15 -17.78
CA ASP A 330 6.52 19.79 -17.24
C ASP A 330 5.25 18.95 -17.53
N TYR A 331 4.06 19.55 -17.49
CA TYR A 331 2.79 18.89 -17.86
C TYR A 331 2.73 18.53 -19.36
N CYS A 332 3.01 19.49 -20.24
CA CYS A 332 3.07 19.25 -21.69
C CYS A 332 4.09 18.16 -22.04
N ARG A 333 5.27 18.19 -21.42
CA ARG A 333 6.31 17.17 -21.60
C ARG A 333 5.85 15.78 -21.13
N PHE A 334 5.24 15.68 -19.95
CA PHE A 334 4.73 14.41 -19.44
C PHE A 334 3.62 13.83 -20.32
N LEU A 335 2.75 14.67 -20.87
CA LEU A 335 1.74 14.29 -21.87
C LEU A 335 2.38 13.66 -23.11
N GLU A 336 3.40 14.30 -23.68
CA GLU A 336 4.10 13.80 -24.86
C GLU A 336 4.85 12.49 -24.57
N GLU A 337 5.65 12.46 -23.50
CA GLU A 337 6.38 11.25 -23.07
C GLU A 337 5.43 10.06 -22.83
N THR A 338 4.19 10.30 -22.37
CA THR A 338 3.17 9.26 -22.11
C THR A 338 2.40 8.83 -23.37
N ILE A 339 2.11 9.76 -24.29
CA ILE A 339 1.46 9.44 -25.58
C ILE A 339 2.42 8.66 -26.49
N GLU A 340 3.70 9.03 -26.49
CA GLU A 340 4.75 8.33 -27.24
C GLU A 340 5.18 6.99 -26.60
N GLY A 341 4.79 6.74 -25.34
CA GLY A 341 5.14 5.51 -24.62
C GLY A 341 6.59 5.44 -24.14
N ARG A 342 7.19 6.59 -23.78
CA ARG A 342 8.53 6.68 -23.16
C ARG A 342 8.51 6.44 -21.65
N THR A 343 7.32 6.34 -21.03
CA THR A 343 7.13 6.14 -19.59
C THR A 343 6.74 4.68 -19.26
N ASP A 344 7.55 3.99 -18.45
CA ASP A 344 7.36 2.56 -18.08
C ASP A 344 6.04 2.23 -17.34
N LYS A 345 5.23 3.24 -16.99
CA LYS A 345 4.10 3.13 -16.06
C LYS A 345 2.71 3.21 -16.70
N ASP A 346 2.59 3.77 -17.91
CA ASP A 346 1.31 4.11 -18.51
C ASP A 346 1.12 3.48 -19.89
N GLU A 347 0.21 2.50 -19.98
CA GLU A 347 -0.10 1.84 -21.25
C GLU A 347 -0.79 2.74 -22.30
N THR A 348 -1.14 3.99 -21.97
CA THR A 348 -2.17 4.74 -22.73
C THR A 348 -1.78 4.98 -24.20
N GLY A 349 -0.52 5.29 -24.52
CA GLY A 349 -0.03 5.36 -25.92
C GLY A 349 -0.14 4.00 -26.65
N THR A 350 0.10 2.90 -25.93
CA THR A 350 -0.12 1.54 -26.46
C THR A 350 -1.60 1.21 -26.62
N GLN A 351 -2.50 1.74 -25.77
CA GLN A 351 -3.94 1.59 -25.90
C GLN A 351 -4.48 2.34 -27.13
N ILE A 352 -4.06 3.59 -27.34
CA ILE A 352 -4.36 4.37 -28.56
C ILE A 352 -3.87 3.61 -29.82
N ARG A 353 -2.66 3.06 -29.80
CA ARG A 353 -2.12 2.22 -30.90
C ARG A 353 -2.94 0.93 -31.13
N LYS A 354 -3.37 0.25 -30.06
CA LYS A 354 -4.25 -0.94 -30.16
C LYS A 354 -5.60 -0.59 -30.78
N ILE A 355 -6.18 0.56 -30.42
CA ILE A 355 -7.46 1.07 -30.97
C ILE A 355 -7.31 1.43 -32.46
N LEU A 356 -6.32 2.24 -32.82
CA LEU A 356 -6.13 2.75 -34.19
C LEU A 356 -5.82 1.66 -35.22
N PHE A 357 -5.05 0.63 -34.84
CA PHE A 357 -4.57 -0.39 -35.78
C PHE A 357 -5.26 -1.74 -35.61
N SER A 358 -5.18 -2.37 -34.43
CA SER A 358 -5.74 -3.72 -34.24
C SER A 358 -7.27 -3.72 -34.27
N PHE A 359 -7.89 -2.91 -33.40
CA PHE A 359 -9.35 -2.87 -33.30
C PHE A 359 -10.00 -2.36 -34.60
N PHE A 360 -9.39 -1.37 -35.27
CA PHE A 360 -9.90 -0.90 -36.56
C PHE A 360 -9.81 -1.97 -37.64
N GLU A 361 -8.65 -2.59 -37.84
CA GLU A 361 -8.47 -3.59 -38.90
C GLU A 361 -9.41 -4.80 -38.68
N ASP A 362 -9.61 -5.23 -37.43
CA ASP A 362 -10.53 -6.31 -37.10
C ASP A 362 -12.00 -5.92 -37.32
N LYS A 363 -12.39 -4.67 -37.02
CA LYS A 363 -13.71 -4.14 -37.38
C LYS A 363 -13.90 -4.06 -38.90
N LEU A 364 -12.91 -3.58 -39.65
CA LEU A 364 -12.94 -3.52 -41.11
C LEU A 364 -13.00 -4.91 -41.78
N LYS A 365 -12.38 -5.93 -41.16
CA LYS A 365 -12.49 -7.34 -41.61
C LYS A 365 -13.90 -7.91 -41.42
N GLN A 366 -14.59 -7.53 -40.35
CA GLN A 366 -15.94 -8.02 -40.02
C GLN A 366 -17.04 -7.47 -40.95
N ILE A 367 -16.82 -6.33 -41.62
CA ILE A 367 -17.83 -5.70 -42.48
C ILE A 367 -17.90 -6.42 -43.84
N ASN A 368 -18.98 -7.19 -44.05
CA ASN A 368 -19.32 -7.78 -45.35
C ASN A 368 -20.23 -6.83 -46.15
N PRO A 369 -19.79 -6.25 -47.27
CA PRO A 369 -20.54 -5.23 -48.03
C PRO A 369 -21.81 -5.75 -48.73
N MET A 370 -22.09 -7.06 -48.63
CA MET A 370 -23.08 -7.79 -49.43
C MET A 370 -23.93 -8.75 -48.58
N GLU A 371 -23.89 -8.63 -47.25
CA GLU A 371 -24.60 -9.52 -46.31
C GLU A 371 -26.04 -9.06 -46.07
N GLU A 372 -26.28 -7.75 -45.95
CA GLU A 372 -27.62 -7.16 -45.86
C GLU A 372 -28.35 -7.04 -47.22
N ILE A 373 -27.68 -7.36 -48.34
CA ILE A 373 -28.18 -7.08 -49.69
C ILE A 373 -28.74 -8.36 -50.34
N THR A 374 -30.06 -8.39 -50.50
CA THR A 374 -30.78 -9.51 -51.11
C THR A 374 -30.64 -9.51 -52.63
N ASP A 375 -30.71 -10.68 -53.26
CA ASP A 375 -30.68 -10.78 -54.72
C ASP A 375 -31.89 -10.08 -55.37
N ASN A 376 -33.04 -10.04 -54.69
CA ASN A 376 -34.22 -9.30 -55.12
C ASN A 376 -33.97 -7.77 -55.13
N GLU A 377 -33.30 -7.21 -54.11
CA GLU A 377 -32.92 -5.79 -54.09
C GLU A 377 -31.98 -5.46 -55.27
N ILE A 378 -31.03 -6.36 -55.57
CA ILE A 378 -30.12 -6.19 -56.71
C ILE A 378 -30.90 -6.22 -58.03
N LEU A 379 -31.83 -7.15 -58.20
CA LEU A 379 -32.67 -7.26 -59.41
C LEU A 379 -33.64 -6.09 -59.58
N GLU A 380 -34.23 -5.59 -58.50
CA GLU A 380 -35.08 -4.40 -58.52
C GLU A 380 -34.28 -3.15 -58.89
N GLN A 381 -33.04 -3.01 -58.40
CA GLN A 381 -32.14 -1.94 -58.82
C GLN A 381 -31.65 -2.10 -60.28
N ILE A 382 -31.52 -3.32 -60.81
CA ILE A 382 -31.24 -3.55 -62.24
C ILE A 382 -32.46 -3.19 -63.10
N SER A 383 -33.67 -3.61 -62.73
CA SER A 383 -34.87 -3.36 -63.53
C SER A 383 -35.30 -1.90 -63.50
N SER A 384 -35.26 -1.23 -62.34
CA SER A 384 -35.56 0.20 -62.21
C SER A 384 -34.54 1.10 -62.91
N THR A 385 -33.26 0.75 -62.92
CA THR A 385 -32.21 1.48 -63.66
C THR A 385 -32.44 1.44 -65.18
N ASN A 386 -32.85 0.29 -65.72
CA ASN A 386 -32.94 0.07 -67.17
C ASN A 386 -34.36 0.33 -67.74
N GLY A 387 -35.39 0.33 -66.88
CA GLY A 387 -36.75 0.65 -67.25
C GLY A 387 -37.35 -0.34 -68.26
N ILE A 388 -37.96 0.19 -69.33
CA ILE A 388 -38.63 -0.62 -70.37
C ILE A 388 -37.67 -1.28 -71.37
N HIS A 389 -36.36 -1.07 -71.26
CA HIS A 389 -35.35 -1.62 -72.16
C HIS A 389 -34.44 -2.60 -71.42
N GLY A 390 -34.30 -3.82 -71.94
CA GLY A 390 -33.47 -4.86 -71.31
C GLY A 390 -31.97 -4.52 -71.36
N THR A 391 -31.22 -4.94 -70.34
CA THR A 391 -29.79 -4.62 -70.22
C THR A 391 -28.94 -5.42 -71.21
N LEU A 392 -28.20 -4.72 -72.08
CA LEU A 392 -27.29 -5.35 -73.06
C LEU A 392 -25.85 -5.54 -72.55
N LEU A 393 -25.47 -4.85 -71.46
CA LEU A 393 -24.12 -4.77 -70.88
C LEU A 393 -24.18 -4.66 -69.34
N ILE A 394 -23.04 -4.44 -68.70
CA ILE A 394 -22.88 -4.43 -67.24
C ILE A 394 -23.73 -3.31 -66.57
N PRO A 395 -24.54 -3.61 -65.53
CA PRO A 395 -25.31 -2.59 -64.79
C PRO A 395 -24.45 -1.60 -63.96
N GLU A 396 -23.87 -0.59 -64.60
CA GLU A 396 -22.93 0.34 -63.95
C GLU A 396 -23.58 1.16 -62.81
N GLN A 397 -24.80 1.70 -63.02
CA GLN A 397 -25.45 2.52 -61.98
C GLN A 397 -25.84 1.68 -60.76
N THR A 398 -26.30 0.44 -60.96
CA THR A 398 -26.53 -0.54 -59.91
C THR A 398 -25.26 -0.78 -59.08
N PHE A 399 -24.11 -0.98 -59.75
CA PHE A 399 -22.80 -1.09 -59.09
C PHE A 399 -22.44 0.19 -58.31
N ARG A 400 -22.71 1.39 -58.84
CA ARG A 400 -22.45 2.67 -58.15
C ARG A 400 -23.33 2.85 -56.90
N VAL A 401 -24.62 2.51 -56.97
CA VAL A 401 -25.55 2.58 -55.83
C VAL A 401 -25.10 1.66 -54.69
N PHE A 402 -24.84 0.37 -54.99
CA PHE A 402 -24.39 -0.57 -53.97
C PHE A 402 -22.97 -0.30 -53.47
N SER A 403 -22.09 0.28 -54.28
CA SER A 403 -20.78 0.74 -53.79
C SER A 403 -20.90 1.86 -52.75
N ARG A 404 -21.82 2.82 -52.92
CA ARG A 404 -22.09 3.85 -51.88
C ARG A 404 -22.72 3.25 -50.62
N LYS A 405 -23.71 2.36 -50.76
CA LYS A 405 -24.31 1.62 -49.61
C LYS A 405 -23.23 0.85 -48.83
N ALA A 406 -22.25 0.27 -49.54
CA ALA A 406 -21.11 -0.40 -48.93
C ALA A 406 -20.12 0.58 -48.26
N ILE A 407 -19.75 1.70 -48.88
CA ILE A 407 -18.87 2.72 -48.27
C ILE A 407 -19.46 3.24 -46.95
N GLU A 408 -20.75 3.55 -46.94
CA GLU A 408 -21.43 4.09 -45.76
C GLU A 408 -21.42 3.11 -44.57
N SER A 409 -21.35 1.79 -44.80
CA SER A 409 -21.21 0.79 -43.73
C SER A 409 -19.88 0.89 -42.95
N ILE A 410 -18.83 1.47 -43.54
CA ILE A 410 -17.54 1.72 -42.85
C ILE A 410 -17.57 3.03 -42.04
N ARG A 411 -18.55 3.92 -42.29
CA ARG A 411 -18.61 5.26 -41.71
C ARG A 411 -18.74 5.23 -40.19
N ALA A 412 -19.73 4.50 -39.66
CA ALA A 412 -19.96 4.43 -38.21
C ALA A 412 -18.77 3.82 -37.43
N PRO A 413 -18.16 2.69 -37.85
CA PRO A 413 -16.92 2.18 -37.24
C PRO A 413 -15.77 3.20 -37.19
N SER A 414 -15.63 4.03 -38.24
CA SER A 414 -14.55 5.02 -38.32
C SER A 414 -14.72 6.16 -37.32
N PHE A 415 -15.96 6.63 -37.12
CA PHE A 415 -16.27 7.60 -36.06
C PHE A 415 -16.23 7.00 -34.66
N GLN A 416 -16.59 5.72 -34.49
CA GLN A 416 -16.45 5.03 -33.20
C GLN A 416 -14.99 5.05 -32.71
N ILE A 417 -14.02 4.94 -33.60
CA ILE A 417 -12.59 4.98 -33.24
C ILE A 417 -12.11 6.38 -32.89
N LEU A 418 -12.63 7.42 -33.56
CA LEU A 418 -12.37 8.81 -33.14
C LEU A 418 -12.85 9.05 -31.70
N HIS A 419 -14.06 8.58 -31.36
CA HIS A 419 -14.56 8.63 -29.98
C HIS A 419 -13.66 7.85 -29.00
N LEU A 420 -13.31 6.60 -29.30
CA LEU A 420 -12.45 5.79 -28.41
C LEU A 420 -11.06 6.39 -28.18
N VAL A 421 -10.50 7.11 -29.16
CA VAL A 421 -9.23 7.85 -29.00
C VAL A 421 -9.44 9.11 -28.14
N LYS A 422 -10.52 9.87 -28.35
CA LYS A 422 -10.91 11.00 -27.48
C LYS A 422 -11.04 10.55 -26.01
N ASP A 423 -11.80 9.49 -25.77
CA ASP A 423 -12.02 8.94 -24.42
C ASP A 423 -10.69 8.48 -23.79
N SER A 424 -9.77 7.92 -24.59
CA SER A 424 -8.42 7.53 -24.14
C SER A 424 -7.55 8.74 -23.76
N LEU A 425 -7.68 9.87 -24.46
CA LEU A 425 -6.98 11.11 -24.13
C LEU A 425 -7.56 11.79 -22.88
N LEU A 426 -8.88 11.82 -22.73
CA LEU A 426 -9.55 12.32 -21.51
C LEU A 426 -9.28 11.43 -20.28
N ALA A 427 -9.20 10.11 -20.46
CA ALA A 427 -8.75 9.20 -19.42
C ALA A 427 -7.25 9.37 -19.08
N LEU A 428 -6.45 9.98 -19.96
CA LEU A 428 -5.05 10.31 -19.71
C LEU A 428 -4.94 11.58 -18.85
N THR A 429 -5.64 12.67 -19.19
CA THR A 429 -5.56 13.94 -18.43
C THR A 429 -5.87 13.74 -16.94
N GLN A 430 -6.80 12.84 -16.60
CA GLN A 430 -7.17 12.49 -15.22
C GLN A 430 -6.15 11.61 -14.48
N LYS A 431 -5.26 10.90 -15.20
CA LYS A 431 -4.20 10.07 -14.59
C LYS A 431 -2.95 10.84 -14.21
N ILE A 432 -2.71 12.02 -14.79
CA ILE A 432 -1.46 12.78 -14.61
C ILE A 432 -1.41 13.35 -13.18
N SER A 433 -0.86 12.56 -12.26
CA SER A 433 -0.66 12.97 -10.86
C SER A 433 0.77 13.46 -10.66
N SER A 434 0.91 14.75 -10.34
CA SER A 434 2.18 15.41 -10.02
C SER A 434 2.18 15.90 -8.57
N PRO A 435 3.32 15.88 -7.84
CA PRO A 435 3.40 16.51 -6.52
C PRO A 435 3.00 18.00 -6.57
N TYR A 436 3.28 18.69 -7.69
CA TYR A 436 2.85 20.07 -7.89
C TYR A 436 1.32 20.23 -7.94
N PHE A 437 0.57 19.22 -8.41
CA PHE A 437 -0.90 19.24 -8.44
C PHE A 437 -1.54 18.90 -7.09
N SER A 438 -0.85 18.10 -6.27
CA SER A 438 -1.21 17.93 -4.86
C SER A 438 -1.08 19.24 -4.06
N ARG A 439 -0.09 20.07 -4.44
CA ARG A 439 0.18 21.39 -3.86
C ARG A 439 -0.75 22.49 -4.39
N PHE A 440 -0.99 22.55 -5.70
CA PHE A 440 -1.77 23.59 -6.38
C PHE A 440 -3.03 23.02 -7.05
N LYS A 441 -4.05 22.73 -6.24
CA LYS A 441 -5.29 22.11 -6.72
C LYS A 441 -6.06 22.98 -7.71
N ASN A 442 -6.05 24.30 -7.51
CA ASN A 442 -6.71 25.26 -8.40
C ASN A 442 -6.02 25.32 -9.77
N LEU A 443 -4.68 25.34 -9.80
CA LEU A 443 -3.88 25.25 -11.02
C LEU A 443 -4.12 23.92 -11.75
N HIS A 444 -4.18 22.79 -11.03
CA HIS A 444 -4.46 21.49 -11.64
C HIS A 444 -5.83 21.46 -12.34
N LEU A 445 -6.90 21.87 -11.64
CA LEU A 445 -8.25 21.90 -12.21
C LEU A 445 -8.33 22.80 -13.46
N LEU A 446 -7.66 23.96 -13.44
CA LEU A 446 -7.60 24.88 -14.58
C LEU A 446 -6.82 24.29 -15.77
N ILE A 447 -5.72 23.58 -15.51
CA ILE A 447 -4.96 22.86 -16.55
C ILE A 447 -5.83 21.74 -17.16
N SER A 448 -6.57 20.98 -16.34
CA SER A 448 -7.52 19.96 -16.84
C SER A 448 -8.60 20.60 -17.71
N GLU A 449 -9.29 21.65 -17.24
CA GLU A 449 -10.35 22.35 -17.98
C GLU A 449 -9.86 22.86 -19.35
N ILE A 450 -8.67 23.47 -19.41
CA ILE A 450 -8.06 23.95 -20.66
C ILE A 450 -7.73 22.78 -21.60
N THR A 451 -7.20 21.68 -21.06
CA THR A 451 -6.78 20.52 -21.87
C THR A 451 -7.99 19.75 -22.42
N GLU A 452 -9.02 19.54 -21.60
CA GLU A 452 -10.29 18.92 -22.03
C GLU A 452 -10.97 19.74 -23.13
N LYS A 453 -10.99 21.07 -23.01
CA LYS A 453 -11.53 21.94 -24.06
C LYS A 453 -10.72 21.85 -25.37
N ILE A 454 -9.38 21.86 -25.30
CA ILE A 454 -8.53 21.73 -26.49
C ILE A 454 -8.76 20.38 -27.19
N ILE A 455 -8.97 19.30 -26.43
CA ILE A 455 -9.34 17.98 -26.98
C ILE A 455 -10.71 18.03 -27.68
N GLU A 456 -11.69 18.76 -27.15
CA GLU A 456 -13.02 18.94 -27.76
C GLU A 456 -12.94 19.73 -29.08
N ASP A 457 -12.28 20.90 -29.08
CA ASP A 457 -12.14 21.78 -30.25
C ASP A 457 -11.39 21.05 -31.41
N LYS A 458 -10.43 20.18 -31.09
CA LYS A 458 -9.70 19.33 -32.08
C LYS A 458 -10.45 18.06 -32.48
N TYR A 459 -11.28 17.50 -31.59
CA TYR A 459 -12.16 16.37 -31.92
C TYR A 459 -13.13 16.75 -33.04
N GLU A 460 -13.83 17.89 -32.93
CA GLU A 460 -14.75 18.37 -33.97
C GLU A 460 -14.04 18.65 -35.30
N SER A 461 -12.85 19.26 -35.23
CA SER A 461 -11.98 19.50 -36.39
C SER A 461 -11.60 18.20 -37.12
N THR A 462 -11.33 17.14 -36.35
CA THR A 462 -10.99 15.80 -36.90
C THR A 462 -12.23 15.06 -37.42
N TYR A 463 -13.37 15.20 -36.74
CA TYR A 463 -14.66 14.64 -37.18
C TYR A 463 -15.04 15.17 -38.57
N ASP A 464 -14.93 16.49 -38.78
CA ASP A 464 -15.26 17.10 -40.08
C ASP A 464 -14.23 16.74 -41.18
N MET A 465 -12.97 16.44 -40.82
CA MET A 465 -11.98 15.87 -41.75
C MET A 465 -12.30 14.42 -42.16
N ILE A 466 -12.64 13.55 -41.20
CA ILE A 466 -13.04 12.16 -41.48
C ILE A 466 -14.31 12.15 -42.35
N LYS A 467 -15.29 13.00 -42.04
CA LYS A 467 -16.48 13.20 -42.86
C LYS A 467 -16.14 13.56 -44.31
N ARG A 468 -15.21 14.50 -44.54
CA ARG A 468 -14.73 14.85 -45.90
C ARG A 468 -14.08 13.68 -46.64
N ILE A 469 -13.37 12.78 -45.94
CA ILE A 469 -12.81 11.56 -46.55
C ILE A 469 -13.92 10.65 -47.08
N PHE A 470 -14.98 10.41 -46.29
CA PHE A 470 -16.15 9.64 -46.75
C PHE A 470 -16.89 10.32 -47.89
N ASP A 471 -17.05 11.64 -47.82
CA ASP A 471 -17.78 12.41 -48.83
C ASP A 471 -17.00 12.44 -50.17
N MET A 472 -15.65 12.39 -50.16
CA MET A 472 -14.85 12.22 -51.38
C MET A 472 -15.07 10.85 -52.05
N GLU A 473 -14.94 9.75 -51.31
CA GLU A 473 -15.12 8.37 -51.84
C GLU A 473 -16.57 8.11 -52.30
N ASN A 474 -17.57 8.70 -51.64
CA ASN A 474 -18.98 8.61 -52.07
C ASN A 474 -19.29 9.45 -53.33
N ASN A 475 -18.64 10.60 -53.50
CA ASN A 475 -18.87 11.47 -54.66
C ASN A 475 -18.29 10.89 -55.96
N TYR A 476 -17.04 10.37 -55.93
CA TYR A 476 -16.37 9.86 -57.13
C TYR A 476 -15.88 8.42 -56.98
N ILE A 477 -16.59 7.49 -57.66
CA ILE A 477 -16.19 6.08 -57.76
C ILE A 477 -15.20 5.90 -58.91
N ASN A 478 -13.94 5.58 -58.58
CA ASN A 478 -12.85 5.45 -59.55
C ASN A 478 -12.76 4.05 -60.18
N ILE A 479 -13.42 3.87 -61.34
CA ILE A 479 -13.39 2.63 -62.13
C ILE A 479 -12.06 2.37 -62.86
N HIS A 480 -11.09 3.30 -62.79
CA HIS A 480 -9.76 3.18 -63.40
C HIS A 480 -8.65 2.82 -62.39
N HIS A 481 -9.00 2.49 -61.14
CA HIS A 481 -8.02 2.13 -60.12
C HIS A 481 -7.24 0.84 -60.48
N PRO A 482 -5.90 0.79 -60.32
CA PRO A 482 -5.09 -0.38 -60.75
C PRO A 482 -5.51 -1.72 -60.14
N ASP A 483 -5.87 -1.74 -58.84
CA ASP A 483 -6.33 -2.95 -58.14
C ASP A 483 -7.79 -3.35 -58.48
N PHE A 484 -8.51 -2.58 -59.31
CA PHE A 484 -9.91 -2.87 -59.65
C PHE A 484 -10.01 -3.91 -60.77
N ILE A 485 -10.67 -5.03 -60.47
CA ILE A 485 -10.80 -6.19 -61.38
C ILE A 485 -11.44 -5.81 -62.72
N GLY A 486 -12.33 -4.82 -62.73
CA GLY A 486 -13.01 -4.35 -63.94
C GLY A 486 -13.99 -5.34 -64.55
N GLY A 487 -14.83 -4.86 -65.47
CA GLY A 487 -15.94 -5.64 -66.03
C GLY A 487 -15.50 -6.93 -66.75
N ARG A 488 -14.40 -6.88 -67.50
CA ARG A 488 -13.94 -8.01 -68.33
C ARG A 488 -13.49 -9.21 -67.51
N ILE A 489 -12.71 -9.00 -66.44
CA ILE A 489 -12.21 -10.09 -65.58
C ILE A 489 -13.32 -10.57 -64.62
N ALA A 490 -14.23 -9.68 -64.22
CA ALA A 490 -15.41 -10.08 -63.45
C ALA A 490 -16.33 -11.03 -64.24
N ILE A 491 -16.56 -10.78 -65.54
CA ILE A 491 -17.27 -11.70 -66.46
C ILE A 491 -16.53 -13.04 -66.64
N GLU A 492 -15.19 -13.05 -66.56
CA GLU A 492 -14.43 -14.31 -66.59
C GLU A 492 -14.58 -15.13 -65.30
N LYS A 493 -14.77 -14.46 -64.16
CA LYS A 493 -14.99 -15.12 -62.87
C LYS A 493 -16.39 -15.75 -62.76
N THR A 494 -17.44 -15.08 -63.21
CA THR A 494 -18.81 -15.66 -63.21
C THR A 494 -18.90 -16.90 -64.11
N LYS A 495 -18.21 -16.92 -65.25
CA LYS A 495 -18.12 -18.11 -66.12
C LYS A 495 -17.47 -19.33 -65.43
N LYS A 496 -16.53 -19.12 -64.51
CA LYS A 496 -15.91 -20.20 -63.73
C LYS A 496 -16.83 -20.70 -62.59
N PHE A 497 -17.82 -19.89 -62.19
CA PHE A 497 -18.91 -20.30 -61.29
C PHE A 497 -19.95 -21.19 -62.00
N ASP A 498 -20.21 -20.96 -63.29
CA ASP A 498 -21.02 -21.89 -64.11
C ASP A 498 -20.41 -23.30 -64.15
N GLU A 499 -19.11 -23.39 -64.44
CA GLU A 499 -18.37 -24.66 -64.59
C GLU A 499 -18.35 -25.48 -63.28
N ALA A 500 -18.22 -24.82 -62.13
CA ALA A 500 -18.21 -25.49 -60.83
C ALA A 500 -19.57 -26.12 -60.45
N ASN A 501 -20.69 -25.49 -60.85
CA ASN A 501 -22.04 -25.97 -60.53
C ASN A 501 -22.61 -26.94 -61.58
N GLY A 502 -22.00 -27.07 -62.76
CA GLY A 502 -22.51 -27.87 -63.88
C GLY A 502 -22.64 -29.39 -63.64
N ASN A 503 -22.03 -29.92 -62.59
CA ASN A 503 -21.91 -31.38 -62.36
C ASN A 503 -22.97 -32.02 -61.44
N GLN A 504 -24.01 -31.30 -60.99
CA GLN A 504 -25.05 -31.86 -60.09
C GLN A 504 -26.49 -31.88 -60.64
N LEU A 505 -26.70 -31.74 -61.96
CA LEU A 505 -28.05 -31.78 -62.56
C LEU A 505 -28.23 -32.85 -63.65
N LYS A 506 -28.28 -34.12 -63.22
CA LYS A 506 -29.02 -35.20 -63.91
C LYS A 506 -29.75 -36.06 -62.88
N MET A 507 -31.07 -35.93 -62.82
CA MET A 507 -31.92 -36.83 -62.02
C MET A 507 -32.08 -38.19 -62.72
N GLN A 508 -32.05 -39.26 -61.94
CA GLN A 508 -32.71 -40.53 -62.28
C GLN A 508 -33.48 -41.04 -61.06
N VAL A 509 -34.73 -41.45 -61.29
CA VAL A 509 -35.59 -42.08 -60.29
C VAL A 509 -35.63 -43.59 -60.58
N PRO A 510 -35.29 -44.46 -59.62
CA PRO A 510 -35.62 -45.87 -59.67
C PRO A 510 -36.94 -46.14 -58.94
N VAL A 511 -37.81 -46.94 -59.53
CA VAL A 511 -38.97 -47.56 -58.86
C VAL A 511 -38.91 -49.05 -59.12
N GLN A 512 -38.66 -49.85 -58.08
CA GLN A 512 -39.19 -51.21 -57.85
C GLN A 512 -38.45 -51.88 -56.68
N GLY A 513 -38.94 -53.06 -56.29
CA GLY A 513 -37.99 -54.13 -55.96
C GLY A 513 -37.85 -54.45 -54.49
N ASP A 514 -38.81 -55.24 -54.02
CA ASP A 514 -38.78 -56.02 -52.80
C ASP A 514 -37.50 -56.92 -52.66
N SER A 515 -37.14 -57.19 -51.40
CA SER A 515 -36.47 -58.40 -50.85
C SER A 515 -35.13 -59.01 -51.37
N LEU A 516 -34.21 -59.12 -50.39
CA LEU A 516 -33.43 -60.32 -49.98
C LEU A 516 -32.14 -60.80 -50.72
N PHE A 517 -31.22 -61.27 -49.86
CA PHE A 517 -30.18 -62.31 -50.01
C PHE A 517 -29.07 -62.16 -51.06
N GLY A 518 -27.86 -61.91 -50.54
CA GLY A 518 -26.60 -62.05 -51.27
C GLY A 518 -25.95 -63.43 -51.18
N THR A 519 -24.62 -63.48 -51.30
CA THR A 519 -23.77 -64.58 -50.80
C THR A 519 -22.31 -64.15 -50.74
N THR A 520 -21.55 -64.73 -49.80
CA THR A 520 -20.09 -64.59 -49.68
C THR A 520 -19.42 -65.93 -49.98
N GLN A 521 -18.28 -65.94 -50.69
CA GLN A 521 -16.99 -66.47 -50.18
C GLN A 521 -15.88 -66.68 -51.26
N ASN A 522 -14.65 -66.31 -50.85
CA ASN A 522 -13.35 -67.00 -51.00
C ASN A 522 -12.61 -67.24 -52.34
N ASN A 523 -11.37 -66.71 -52.33
CA ASN A 523 -10.07 -67.32 -52.68
C ASN A 523 -9.55 -67.41 -54.14
N GLY A 524 -8.27 -67.00 -54.33
CA GLY A 524 -7.57 -67.14 -55.62
C GLY A 524 -6.13 -66.57 -55.79
N ASN A 525 -5.19 -66.82 -54.86
CA ASN A 525 -3.70 -66.77 -55.05
C ASN A 525 -2.90 -65.46 -55.34
N LEU A 526 -1.82 -65.32 -54.54
CA LEU A 526 -0.39 -65.02 -54.82
C LEU A 526 0.02 -64.42 -56.19
N SER A 527 1.06 -63.58 -56.34
CA SER A 527 2.01 -62.83 -55.44
C SER A 527 2.98 -62.02 -56.36
N LYS A 528 3.99 -61.20 -56.02
CA LYS A 528 4.85 -60.83 -54.86
C LYS A 528 4.92 -59.26 -54.79
N GLN A 529 5.90 -58.48 -54.28
CA GLN A 529 7.24 -58.65 -53.67
C GLN A 529 7.56 -57.48 -52.69
N SER A 530 8.76 -57.44 -52.10
CA SER A 530 9.22 -56.49 -51.07
C SER A 530 10.78 -56.53 -50.99
N PRO A 531 11.51 -55.96 -49.98
CA PRO A 531 11.13 -55.03 -48.89
C PRO A 531 12.13 -53.85 -48.66
N PHE A 532 11.89 -52.97 -47.67
CA PHE A 532 12.76 -52.84 -46.47
C PHE A 532 12.14 -51.98 -45.32
N THR A 533 12.71 -52.16 -44.12
CA THR A 533 12.34 -51.74 -42.74
C THR A 533 12.36 -50.23 -42.41
N SER A 534 11.97 -49.70 -41.23
CA SER A 534 10.97 -50.03 -40.17
C SER A 534 11.26 -49.15 -38.91
N LEU A 535 10.27 -48.81 -38.07
CA LEU A 535 10.38 -48.83 -36.58
C LEU A 535 9.03 -48.51 -35.88
N SER A 536 8.93 -48.76 -34.57
CA SER A 536 7.65 -48.72 -33.81
C SER A 536 7.85 -48.55 -32.30
N SER A 537 6.84 -48.00 -31.62
CA SER A 537 6.57 -48.23 -30.18
C SER A 537 5.07 -48.02 -29.88
N ASN A 538 4.57 -48.57 -28.77
CA ASN A 538 3.13 -48.82 -28.51
C ASN A 538 2.80 -48.62 -27.00
N GLN A 539 1.58 -48.99 -26.56
CA GLN A 539 1.04 -49.07 -25.17
C GLN A 539 0.25 -47.82 -24.67
N GLN A 540 -0.82 -47.91 -23.84
CA GLN A 540 -1.63 -49.04 -23.32
C GLN A 540 -3.02 -48.58 -22.77
N ALA A 541 -3.92 -49.53 -22.44
CA ALA A 541 -5.17 -49.36 -21.66
C ALA A 541 -5.45 -50.64 -20.83
N PRO A 542 -6.14 -50.59 -19.65
CA PRO A 542 -7.58 -50.94 -19.50
C PRO A 542 -8.33 -50.12 -18.39
N ALA A 543 -9.66 -49.90 -18.27
CA ALA A 543 -10.94 -50.64 -18.44
C ALA A 543 -11.55 -51.26 -17.13
N GLN A 544 -12.83 -50.96 -16.81
CA GLN A 544 -13.90 -51.92 -16.35
C GLN A 544 -15.26 -51.29 -15.86
N ASN A 545 -16.39 -51.84 -16.37
CA ASN A 545 -17.69 -52.23 -15.73
C ASN A 545 -18.55 -51.28 -14.82
N SER A 546 -19.91 -51.39 -14.71
CA SER A 546 -20.97 -52.14 -15.45
C SER A 546 -22.44 -51.91 -14.96
N LEU A 547 -23.44 -52.27 -15.80
CA LEU A 547 -24.83 -52.76 -15.50
C LEU A 547 -26.07 -51.81 -15.28
N PHE A 548 -27.27 -52.43 -15.37
CA PHE A 548 -28.68 -51.94 -15.51
C PHE A 548 -29.66 -52.96 -14.80
N PRO A 549 -31.05 -52.99 -14.87
CA PRO A 549 -32.05 -52.22 -15.67
C PRO A 549 -33.47 -51.86 -15.06
N SER A 550 -34.25 -51.05 -15.80
CA SER A 550 -35.73 -51.08 -16.08
C SER A 550 -36.87 -51.27 -15.04
N SER A 551 -37.95 -50.47 -15.15
CA SER A 551 -39.37 -50.95 -15.29
C SER A 551 -40.39 -49.87 -15.75
N GLN A 552 -41.41 -50.30 -16.50
CA GLN A 552 -42.44 -49.58 -17.29
C GLN A 552 -43.60 -48.90 -16.51
N GLN A 553 -44.31 -47.90 -17.10
CA GLN A 553 -45.69 -48.03 -17.68
C GLN A 553 -46.33 -46.72 -18.24
N THR A 554 -47.15 -46.90 -19.29
CA THR A 554 -48.37 -46.18 -19.83
C THR A 554 -48.85 -44.82 -19.25
N LEU A 555 -49.50 -43.87 -19.97
CA LEU A 555 -50.46 -43.89 -21.11
C LEU A 555 -50.53 -42.50 -21.86
N GLY A 556 -51.04 -42.45 -23.11
CA GLY A 556 -51.85 -41.30 -23.62
C GLY A 556 -51.48 -40.56 -24.94
N PHE A 557 -52.25 -40.81 -26.01
CA PHE A 557 -52.54 -40.00 -27.23
C PHE A 557 -51.41 -39.32 -28.05
N GLY A 558 -51.52 -39.11 -29.38
CA GLY A 558 -52.54 -39.45 -30.39
C GLY A 558 -52.07 -39.02 -31.80
N GLN A 559 -52.36 -39.80 -32.85
CA GLN A 559 -51.63 -39.79 -34.14
C GLN A 559 -52.13 -38.82 -35.23
N ASN A 560 -51.20 -38.44 -36.12
CA ASN A 560 -51.22 -38.21 -37.60
C ASN A 560 -52.45 -37.59 -38.34
N PRO A 561 -52.22 -36.80 -39.42
CA PRO A 561 -53.26 -36.21 -40.27
C PRO A 561 -53.55 -36.98 -41.58
N THR A 562 -54.81 -36.96 -42.06
CA THR A 562 -55.18 -37.29 -43.46
C THR A 562 -56.43 -36.53 -43.98
N ASN A 563 -56.27 -35.87 -45.13
CA ASN A 563 -57.25 -35.61 -46.22
C ASN A 563 -58.71 -35.11 -45.98
N LYS A 564 -59.08 -34.02 -46.72
CA LYS A 564 -60.28 -33.77 -47.57
C LYS A 564 -61.69 -34.19 -47.03
N THR A 565 -62.77 -33.39 -47.09
CA THR A 565 -63.36 -32.68 -48.26
C THR A 565 -64.39 -31.57 -47.87
N ASN A 566 -64.79 -30.73 -48.84
CA ASN A 566 -66.00 -29.86 -48.96
C ASN A 566 -67.14 -30.05 -47.92
N SER A 567 -67.80 -29.00 -47.38
CA SER A 567 -68.90 -28.30 -48.09
C SER A 567 -69.49 -27.03 -47.40
N ILE A 568 -69.75 -25.98 -48.20
CA ILE A 568 -70.96 -25.10 -48.28
C ILE A 568 -71.47 -24.31 -47.03
N PHE A 569 -71.78 -23.03 -47.27
CA PHE A 569 -72.39 -21.99 -46.40
C PHE A 569 -73.70 -22.36 -45.66
N PRO A 570 -74.01 -21.69 -44.53
CA PRO A 570 -74.85 -20.46 -44.60
C PRO A 570 -74.22 -19.22 -43.90
N SER A 571 -74.90 -18.07 -43.98
CA SER A 571 -74.44 -16.75 -43.54
C SER A 571 -74.76 -16.39 -42.08
N SER A 572 -73.91 -15.56 -41.46
CA SER A 572 -74.20 -14.87 -40.19
C SER A 572 -73.39 -13.57 -40.07
N GLN A 573 -73.84 -12.65 -39.21
CA GLN A 573 -73.11 -11.44 -38.83
C GLN A 573 -72.61 -11.56 -37.38
N GLN A 574 -71.33 -11.31 -37.11
CA GLN A 574 -70.90 -10.54 -35.94
C GLN A 574 -69.42 -10.11 -35.99
N THR A 575 -69.07 -9.25 -35.04
CA THR A 575 -67.90 -8.36 -34.97
C THR A 575 -66.52 -9.02 -34.74
N SER A 576 -65.48 -8.28 -35.13
CA SER A 576 -64.10 -8.31 -34.61
C SER A 576 -63.18 -9.49 -34.99
N GLY A 577 -62.28 -9.25 -35.95
CA GLY A 577 -61.13 -10.14 -36.23
C GLY A 577 -60.28 -9.61 -37.40
N VAL A 578 -58.94 -9.78 -37.33
CA VAL A 578 -58.00 -9.30 -38.36
C VAL A 578 -57.63 -10.41 -39.34
N GLY A 579 -57.86 -10.13 -40.64
CA GLY A 579 -56.95 -10.48 -41.73
C GLY A 579 -56.98 -11.90 -42.32
N GLN A 580 -56.89 -11.96 -43.65
CA GLN A 580 -56.08 -12.96 -44.37
C GLN A 580 -55.41 -12.30 -45.58
N SER A 581 -54.20 -12.77 -45.90
CA SER A 581 -53.32 -12.19 -46.92
C SER A 581 -53.56 -12.79 -48.32
N PRO A 582 -53.23 -12.06 -49.41
CA PRO A 582 -52.99 -12.68 -50.71
C PRO A 582 -51.70 -13.52 -50.71
N THR A 583 -51.56 -14.42 -51.69
CA THR A 583 -50.53 -15.46 -51.73
C THR A 583 -49.19 -15.02 -52.32
N ASN A 584 -48.10 -15.64 -51.83
CA ASN A 584 -46.75 -15.51 -52.41
C ASN A 584 -46.69 -16.07 -53.83
N LYS A 585 -46.03 -15.34 -54.74
CA LYS A 585 -45.55 -15.85 -56.04
C LYS A 585 -44.05 -16.13 -55.94
N THR A 586 -43.64 -17.36 -56.19
CA THR A 586 -42.21 -17.69 -56.37
C THR A 586 -41.77 -17.25 -57.77
N ILE A 587 -40.80 -16.35 -57.86
CA ILE A 587 -40.25 -15.89 -59.14
C ILE A 587 -39.16 -16.87 -59.58
N THR A 588 -39.26 -17.40 -60.80
CA THR A 588 -38.19 -18.19 -61.41
C THR A 588 -37.20 -17.22 -62.06
N LEU A 589 -35.98 -17.13 -61.53
CA LEU A 589 -34.95 -16.21 -62.03
C LEU A 589 -34.30 -16.75 -63.32
N ASN A 590 -34.09 -15.88 -64.30
CA ASN A 590 -33.39 -16.28 -65.53
C ASN A 590 -31.88 -16.42 -65.29
N GLN A 591 -31.22 -17.27 -66.07
CA GLN A 591 -29.75 -17.46 -65.99
C GLN A 591 -28.96 -16.19 -66.36
N SER A 592 -29.53 -15.27 -67.15
CA SER A 592 -28.97 -13.94 -67.40
C SER A 592 -28.90 -13.10 -66.12
N ASP A 593 -29.96 -13.17 -65.32
CA ASP A 593 -30.22 -12.22 -64.25
C ASP A 593 -29.41 -12.59 -63.02
N LEU A 594 -29.29 -13.89 -62.73
CA LEU A 594 -28.34 -14.46 -61.77
C LEU A 594 -26.89 -14.06 -62.08
N LYS A 595 -26.47 -14.08 -63.36
CA LYS A 595 -25.12 -13.69 -63.76
C LYS A 595 -24.89 -12.19 -63.61
N ASN A 596 -25.90 -11.36 -63.85
CA ASN A 596 -25.84 -9.92 -63.59
C ASN A 596 -25.75 -9.61 -62.08
N ILE A 597 -26.49 -10.33 -61.23
CA ILE A 597 -26.36 -10.26 -59.77
C ILE A 597 -24.93 -10.61 -59.33
N GLU A 598 -24.41 -11.77 -59.76
CA GLU A 598 -23.07 -12.22 -59.35
C GLU A 598 -21.98 -11.25 -59.83
N LEU A 599 -22.11 -10.73 -61.05
CA LEU A 599 -21.22 -9.73 -61.61
C LEU A 599 -21.20 -8.44 -60.77
N VAL A 600 -22.36 -7.93 -60.35
CA VAL A 600 -22.45 -6.79 -59.43
C VAL A 600 -21.84 -7.14 -58.06
N ARG A 601 -22.13 -8.32 -57.50
CA ARG A 601 -21.55 -8.79 -56.23
C ARG A 601 -20.02 -8.86 -56.29
N ILE A 602 -19.43 -9.28 -57.41
CA ILE A 602 -17.96 -9.32 -57.62
C ILE A 602 -17.38 -7.90 -57.75
N LEU A 603 -18.01 -7.03 -58.55
CA LEU A 603 -17.51 -5.67 -58.78
C LEU A 603 -17.59 -4.81 -57.50
N VAL A 604 -18.69 -4.86 -56.76
CA VAL A 604 -18.83 -4.13 -55.48
C VAL A 604 -17.81 -4.65 -54.45
N LYS A 605 -17.63 -5.98 -54.32
CA LYS A 605 -16.56 -6.54 -53.46
C LYS A 605 -15.16 -6.07 -53.87
N SER A 606 -14.89 -5.96 -55.18
CA SER A 606 -13.60 -5.46 -55.68
C SER A 606 -13.37 -3.98 -55.34
N TYR A 607 -14.38 -3.12 -55.52
CA TYR A 607 -14.23 -1.69 -55.23
C TYR A 607 -14.18 -1.43 -53.72
N PHE A 608 -15.07 -2.06 -52.95
CA PHE A 608 -15.07 -2.00 -51.49
C PHE A 608 -13.74 -2.47 -50.87
N GLY A 609 -13.10 -3.49 -51.45
CA GLY A 609 -11.77 -3.94 -51.01
C GLY A 609 -10.69 -2.86 -51.10
N ILE A 610 -10.75 -1.99 -52.12
CA ILE A 610 -9.86 -0.84 -52.31
C ILE A 610 -10.22 0.26 -51.31
N VAL A 611 -11.49 0.68 -51.26
CA VAL A 611 -11.92 1.78 -50.38
C VAL A 611 -11.70 1.44 -48.90
N ARG A 612 -11.91 0.18 -48.50
CA ARG A 612 -11.58 -0.30 -47.15
C ARG A 612 -10.09 -0.18 -46.81
N LYS A 613 -9.20 -0.45 -47.78
CA LYS A 613 -7.74 -0.29 -47.62
C LYS A 613 -7.35 1.19 -47.54
N ASN A 614 -7.96 2.05 -48.36
CA ASN A 614 -7.78 3.50 -48.31
C ASN A 614 -8.22 4.08 -46.95
N ILE A 615 -9.45 3.79 -46.52
CA ILE A 615 -10.01 4.27 -45.26
C ILE A 615 -9.21 3.74 -44.05
N GLY A 616 -8.76 2.48 -44.10
CA GLY A 616 -7.89 1.86 -43.10
C GLY A 616 -6.54 2.56 -42.90
N ASP A 617 -6.07 3.32 -43.89
CA ASP A 617 -4.84 4.11 -43.84
C ASP A 617 -5.10 5.60 -43.56
N TYR A 618 -6.10 6.20 -44.22
CA TYR A 618 -6.42 7.63 -44.11
C TYR A 618 -7.07 8.01 -42.78
N VAL A 619 -7.95 7.18 -42.19
CA VAL A 619 -8.61 7.53 -40.92
C VAL A 619 -7.62 7.56 -39.74
N PRO A 620 -6.73 6.57 -39.54
CA PRO A 620 -5.71 6.66 -38.49
C PRO A 620 -4.76 7.84 -38.69
N LYS A 621 -4.39 8.18 -39.94
CA LYS A 621 -3.59 9.36 -40.26
C LYS A 621 -4.30 10.67 -39.92
N ALA A 622 -5.60 10.77 -40.22
CA ALA A 622 -6.41 11.93 -39.85
C ALA A 622 -6.46 12.11 -38.32
N ILE A 623 -6.65 11.03 -37.56
CA ILE A 623 -6.67 11.08 -36.08
C ILE A 623 -5.29 11.42 -35.50
N LEU A 624 -4.22 10.83 -36.01
CA LEU A 624 -2.86 11.11 -35.57
C LEU A 624 -2.45 12.57 -35.82
N SER A 625 -2.85 13.14 -36.95
CA SER A 625 -2.55 14.54 -37.31
C SER A 625 -3.48 15.53 -36.59
N PHE A 626 -4.78 15.50 -36.89
CA PHE A 626 -5.73 16.56 -36.51
C PHE A 626 -6.25 16.46 -35.07
N LEU A 627 -6.05 15.31 -34.39
CA LEU A 627 -6.35 15.17 -32.97
C LEU A 627 -5.07 15.08 -32.14
N ILE A 628 -4.21 14.08 -32.36
CA ILE A 628 -3.10 13.81 -31.42
C ILE A 628 -1.99 14.87 -31.51
N HIS A 629 -1.39 15.07 -32.68
CA HIS A 629 -0.36 16.10 -32.89
C HIS A 629 -0.92 17.51 -32.64
N ASP A 630 -2.07 17.81 -33.24
CA ASP A 630 -2.75 19.10 -33.11
C ASP A 630 -3.08 19.47 -31.64
N VAL A 631 -3.43 18.51 -30.77
CA VAL A 631 -3.61 18.74 -29.33
C VAL A 631 -2.27 19.02 -28.64
N GLN A 632 -1.21 18.26 -28.94
CA GLN A 632 0.12 18.45 -28.34
C GLN A 632 0.70 19.84 -28.67
N GLU A 633 0.61 20.25 -29.94
CA GLU A 633 1.05 21.56 -30.42
C GLU A 633 0.19 22.69 -29.84
N SER A 634 -1.15 22.57 -29.91
CA SER A 634 -2.05 23.59 -29.37
C SER A 634 -1.96 23.74 -27.86
N LEU A 635 -1.62 22.67 -27.13
CA LEU A 635 -1.40 22.75 -25.69
C LEU A 635 -0.12 23.52 -25.36
N LYS A 636 0.98 23.28 -26.08
CA LYS A 636 2.25 24.02 -25.89
C LYS A 636 2.05 25.53 -26.05
N ASP A 637 1.40 25.95 -27.13
CA ASP A 637 1.20 27.37 -27.43
C ASP A 637 0.12 28.02 -26.55
N SER A 638 -1.00 27.30 -26.32
CA SER A 638 -2.19 27.88 -25.69
C SER A 638 -2.18 27.77 -24.16
N LEU A 639 -1.61 26.72 -23.57
CA LEU A 639 -1.69 26.50 -22.11
C LEU A 639 -0.98 27.63 -21.34
N VAL A 640 0.26 27.98 -21.73
CA VAL A 640 1.00 29.07 -21.07
C VAL A 640 0.30 30.42 -21.28
N ALA A 641 -0.22 30.68 -22.49
CA ALA A 641 -0.93 31.91 -22.81
C ALA A 641 -2.25 32.05 -22.03
N GLN A 642 -3.01 30.97 -21.84
CA GLN A 642 -4.26 30.99 -21.07
C GLN A 642 -4.04 31.06 -19.56
N LEU A 643 -3.01 30.39 -19.04
CA LEU A 643 -2.66 30.44 -17.60
C LEU A 643 -2.08 31.80 -17.16
N LEU A 644 -1.45 32.55 -18.09
CA LEU A 644 -0.86 33.87 -17.83
C LEU A 644 -1.71 35.04 -18.35
N GLY A 645 -2.81 34.78 -19.05
CA GLY A 645 -3.70 35.77 -19.65
C GLY A 645 -4.64 36.47 -18.66
N GLU A 646 -5.73 37.05 -19.17
CA GLU A 646 -6.69 37.87 -18.39
C GLU A 646 -7.33 37.16 -17.19
N LYS A 647 -7.27 35.82 -17.14
CA LYS A 647 -7.73 35.01 -16.00
C LYS A 647 -6.70 34.81 -14.88
N PHE A 648 -5.49 35.42 -14.95
CA PHE A 648 -4.46 35.32 -13.90
C PHE A 648 -4.97 35.85 -12.55
N ASN A 649 -5.55 34.94 -11.76
CA ASN A 649 -5.96 35.18 -10.39
C ASN A 649 -4.84 34.71 -9.46
N GLU A 650 -4.47 35.51 -8.48
CA GLU A 650 -3.48 35.15 -7.46
C GLU A 650 -3.89 33.88 -6.66
N LYS A 651 -5.19 33.52 -6.70
CA LYS A 651 -5.77 32.28 -6.16
C LYS A 651 -5.44 31.01 -6.95
N ILE A 652 -4.85 31.08 -8.14
CA ILE A 652 -4.46 29.90 -8.94
C ILE A 652 -3.37 29.10 -8.20
N LEU A 653 -2.47 29.79 -7.50
CA LEU A 653 -1.38 29.21 -6.70
C LEU A 653 -1.72 29.10 -5.20
N ASP A 654 -3.01 29.07 -4.85
CA ASP A 654 -3.44 28.84 -3.46
C ASP A 654 -3.12 27.41 -3.00
N GLU A 655 -2.31 27.30 -1.95
CA GLU A 655 -1.91 26.05 -1.29
C GLU A 655 -2.92 25.59 -0.22
N GLY A 656 -3.95 26.41 0.03
CA GLY A 656 -4.85 26.29 1.17
C GLY A 656 -4.13 26.53 2.50
N LYS A 657 -4.85 26.35 3.62
CA LYS A 657 -4.30 26.58 4.97
C LYS A 657 -3.46 25.42 5.53
N ILE A 658 -3.49 24.26 4.87
CA ILE A 658 -2.92 23.01 5.41
C ILE A 658 -1.44 22.86 5.03
N ILE A 659 -1.07 23.14 3.77
CA ILE A 659 0.31 22.96 3.28
C ILE A 659 1.28 24.00 3.87
N PRO A 660 0.94 25.31 3.95
CA PRO A 660 1.79 26.29 4.62
C PRO A 660 2.06 25.93 6.08
N LYS A 661 1.03 25.54 6.85
CA LYS A 661 1.22 25.10 8.23
C LYS A 661 2.13 23.87 8.32
N LYS A 662 1.87 22.82 7.53
CA LYS A 662 2.74 21.62 7.51
C LYS A 662 4.19 21.96 7.15
N ARG A 663 4.42 22.92 6.25
CA ARG A 663 5.75 23.42 5.88
C ARG A 663 6.43 24.12 7.06
N GLU A 664 5.69 24.90 7.87
CA GLU A 664 6.19 25.52 9.10
C GLU A 664 6.47 24.46 10.18
N ASP A 665 5.52 23.57 10.47
CA ASP A 665 5.66 22.44 11.41
C ASP A 665 6.93 21.61 11.07
N CYS A 666 7.19 21.33 9.79
CA CYS A 666 8.38 20.61 9.33
C CYS A 666 9.68 21.43 9.46
N LYS A 667 9.64 22.74 9.17
CA LYS A 667 10.81 23.62 9.35
C LYS A 667 11.22 23.72 10.82
N GLU A 668 10.26 23.82 11.73
CA GLU A 668 10.50 23.83 13.18
C GLU A 668 11.07 22.49 13.65
N ALA A 669 10.45 21.36 13.26
CA ALA A 669 10.98 20.03 13.57
C ALA A 669 12.41 19.81 13.05
N ILE A 670 12.72 20.25 11.82
CA ILE A 670 14.08 20.21 11.27
C ILE A 670 15.05 21.10 12.06
N ALA A 671 14.63 22.29 12.50
CA ALA A 671 15.47 23.17 13.32
C ALA A 671 15.80 22.54 14.69
N LEU A 672 14.80 21.96 15.37
CA LEU A 672 14.96 21.28 16.65
C LEU A 672 15.83 20.02 16.53
N LEU A 673 15.62 19.18 15.50
CA LEU A 673 16.46 18.01 15.24
C LEU A 673 17.89 18.40 14.83
N ARG A 674 18.10 19.51 14.11
CA ARG A 674 19.45 20.07 13.85
C ARG A 674 20.12 20.55 15.15
N GLY A 675 19.36 21.10 16.08
CA GLY A 675 19.80 21.40 17.45
C GLY A 675 20.30 20.14 18.16
N ALA A 676 19.47 19.09 18.21
CA ALA A 676 19.84 17.79 18.81
C ALA A 676 21.09 17.18 18.13
N LYS A 677 21.18 17.23 16.80
CA LYS A 677 22.37 16.77 16.04
C LYS A 677 23.62 17.60 16.36
N ASN A 678 23.50 18.89 16.65
CA ASN A 678 24.63 19.72 17.07
C ASN A 678 25.08 19.36 18.51
N ILE A 679 24.16 19.04 19.42
CA ILE A 679 24.51 18.52 20.76
C ILE A 679 25.28 17.19 20.62
N LEU A 680 24.80 16.26 19.79
CA LEU A 680 25.49 15.00 19.47
C LEU A 680 26.85 15.21 18.79
N ARG A 681 26.99 16.22 17.91
CA ARG A 681 28.28 16.55 17.28
C ARG A 681 29.28 17.15 18.28
N ASN A 682 28.78 17.91 19.26
CA ASN A 682 29.55 18.44 20.39
C ASN A 682 29.76 17.40 21.51
N TRP A 683 29.64 16.11 21.17
CA TRP A 683 29.83 14.96 22.03
C TRP A 683 30.95 14.05 21.50
N ASN A 684 32.05 14.65 21.01
CA ASN A 684 33.25 13.90 20.64
C ASN A 684 33.74 13.07 21.83
N ILE A 685 33.74 11.74 21.67
CA ILE A 685 34.00 10.76 22.73
C ILE A 685 35.53 10.54 22.88
N SER A 686 36.28 11.64 22.97
CA SER A 686 37.75 11.65 22.77
C SER A 686 38.48 12.72 23.58
N SER A 687 38.10 12.89 24.85
CA SER A 687 38.91 13.59 25.86
C SER A 687 38.47 13.18 27.26
N ASN A 688 39.38 12.53 27.99
CA ASN A 688 39.27 11.91 29.31
C ASN A 688 38.52 10.56 29.32
#